data_AF-A0A8C1NP33-F1
#
_entry.id   AF-A0A8C1NP33-F1
#
_cell.length_a   1.000
_cell.length_b   1.000
_cell.length_c   1.000
_cell.angle_alpha   90.00
_cell.angle_beta   90.00
_cell.angle_gamma   90.00
#
_symmetry.space_group_name_H-M   'P 1'
#
loop_
_entity.id
_entity.type
_entity.pdbx_description
1 polymer ?
#
loop_
_entity_poly.entity_id
_entity_poly.type
_entity_poly.pdbx_seq_one_letter_code
_entity_poly.pdbx_strand_id
1 'polypeptide(L)'
;FSNLVLVCLLLNTSQDCRSGACYPAMGDLLLGREQNLHSSSTCGLMGSEVVCTPHGQWKMKCCPCDSRNPAAYNAHRIQNVISSAGPNRWWQSKKEVSPVTLQLDLDGMYHLETVSFSFKGPRPDALIVERTRDFGRSWQPVLYMATDCPSTFPQVTTSFPRTLEETYCYTLPSTADDPYRDQKVTQPAFHLRFFFKSFINIKARLASGFTGLRVNLTRLGSVPSMPGRSLSKFYALREMRVMGSCFCHGHANRCNNLPNTQVGGVCECQHNTAGVNCEQCDALHNDLPWRPAENGNTHTCKRCECNNHADRCHFDAERYEATGRRSGGVCDNCNHHTAGPNCERCANNYYRNPLSDIRSPDTCLRCLCNAAGSVNGGQCDAQTGECVCKANVEGERCDRCKAGHYNLNANNPLGCSKCSCSPDGSVSGVCDQLTGQCKCRPHVEGLSCDRCAAGYWNPSSPNGCQPCNCDPINARSATCDQRTGQCLCRPGIGGRTCSGCPDNTYGDPLIGCRPCVCDPSGTESGGCDKRTGACLCKPGVTGARCDACSRGHCASFPECPACPSCFFSMNERLQQLTLTLERLSNQLISSGSRPTSSDASRRIQTLMDALRRLQETVSVPPQSSRALTDALQRLNQIRYSINIRPTRCSLTICQNDENYTAHSEQQLRILKYEKVCGGNRVDSCTPERCAGDLCPPDGAPPCGAEGRCTGALPNSNKAFQDADEVKAKLQDLNNKITQAAAQVPQYTFTIITLKIRKL
;
A
#
# COMPACT_ATOMS: atom_id res chain seq x y z
N PHE A 1 -80.74 28.77 -12.31
CA PHE A 1 -80.00 28.49 -13.56
C PHE A 1 -78.57 29.06 -13.57
N SER A 2 -78.28 30.21 -12.94
CA SER A 2 -76.90 30.78 -12.91
C SER A 2 -75.90 30.05 -12.00
N ASN A 3 -76.34 29.26 -11.01
CA ASN A 3 -75.44 28.45 -10.16
C ASN A 3 -75.01 27.10 -10.76
N LEU A 4 -75.67 26.61 -11.84
CA LEU A 4 -75.22 25.39 -12.54
C LEU A 4 -74.08 25.68 -13.53
N VAL A 5 -74.02 26.91 -14.07
CA VAL A 5 -72.98 27.33 -15.01
C VAL A 5 -71.65 27.57 -14.28
N LEU A 6 -71.69 28.08 -13.04
CA LEU A 6 -70.49 28.27 -12.22
C LEU A 6 -69.89 26.93 -11.74
N VAL A 7 -70.72 25.92 -11.46
CA VAL A 7 -70.26 24.55 -11.16
C VAL A 7 -69.72 23.85 -12.41
N CYS A 8 -70.26 24.11 -13.61
CA CYS A 8 -69.66 23.64 -14.86
C CYS A 8 -68.31 24.30 -15.17
N LEU A 9 -68.11 25.57 -14.79
CA LEU A 9 -66.81 26.25 -14.93
C LEU A 9 -65.76 25.74 -13.94
N LEU A 10 -66.16 25.28 -12.74
CA LEU A 10 -65.28 24.65 -11.74
C LEU A 10 -65.06 23.14 -11.95
N LEU A 11 -65.81 22.48 -12.83
CA LEU A 11 -65.61 21.07 -13.18
C LEU A 11 -64.67 20.85 -14.39
N ASN A 12 -64.24 21.94 -15.04
CA ASN A 12 -63.20 21.93 -16.07
C ASN A 12 -61.79 22.26 -15.51
N THR A 13 -61.63 22.39 -14.19
CA THR A 13 -60.37 22.80 -13.56
C THR A 13 -59.54 21.59 -13.11
N SER A 14 -58.82 20.96 -14.05
CA SER A 14 -57.43 20.49 -13.85
C SER A 14 -56.84 19.99 -15.18
N GLN A 15 -57.07 20.73 -16.27
CA GLN A 15 -56.26 20.56 -17.48
C GLN A 15 -54.85 21.13 -17.31
N ASP A 16 -54.64 22.03 -16.35
CA ASP A 16 -53.32 22.58 -16.05
C ASP A 16 -52.63 21.74 -14.99
N CYS A 17 -51.50 21.11 -15.37
CA CYS A 17 -50.68 20.33 -14.46
C CYS A 17 -49.72 21.20 -13.62
N ARG A 18 -49.70 22.53 -13.77
CA ARG A 18 -48.69 23.37 -13.10
C ARG A 18 -48.82 23.46 -11.58
N SER A 19 -50.03 23.32 -11.04
CA SER A 19 -50.33 23.68 -9.64
C SER A 19 -50.81 22.52 -8.76
N GLY A 20 -50.87 21.29 -9.30
CA GLY A 20 -51.30 20.12 -8.56
C GLY A 20 -51.61 18.94 -9.49
N ALA A 21 -52.40 18.00 -9.00
CA ALA A 21 -52.87 16.88 -9.80
C ALA A 21 -53.65 17.33 -11.05
N CYS A 22 -53.39 16.66 -12.17
CA CYS A 22 -54.08 16.84 -13.43
C CYS A 22 -54.51 15.50 -14.03
N TYR A 23 -55.59 15.52 -14.82
CA TYR A 23 -56.21 14.30 -15.32
C TYR A 23 -56.61 14.43 -16.80
N PRO A 24 -56.51 13.34 -17.60
CA PRO A 24 -56.94 13.35 -18.99
C PRO A 24 -58.45 13.53 -19.14
N ALA A 25 -58.87 14.02 -20.32
CA ALA A 25 -60.28 14.12 -20.65
C ALA A 25 -60.98 12.75 -20.68
N MET A 26 -62.25 12.71 -20.29
CA MET A 26 -63.07 11.49 -20.37
C MET A 26 -63.62 11.25 -21.78
N GLY A 27 -63.78 9.99 -22.15
CA GLY A 27 -64.40 9.55 -23.41
C GLY A 27 -65.00 8.15 -23.27
N ASP A 28 -65.58 7.64 -24.36
CA ASP A 28 -66.13 6.28 -24.39
C ASP A 28 -65.01 5.27 -24.70
N LEU A 29 -64.73 4.38 -23.75
CA LEU A 29 -63.67 3.38 -23.87
C LEU A 29 -63.98 2.30 -24.90
N LEU A 30 -65.25 2.14 -25.30
CA LEU A 30 -65.67 1.16 -26.32
C LEU A 30 -65.32 1.59 -27.75
N LEU A 31 -65.24 2.90 -28.02
CA LEU A 31 -64.97 3.41 -29.36
C LEU A 31 -63.52 3.12 -29.77
N GLY A 32 -63.36 2.38 -30.87
CA GLY A 32 -62.07 1.86 -31.34
C GLY A 32 -61.62 0.56 -30.65
N ARG A 33 -62.45 -0.02 -29.78
CA ARG A 33 -62.17 -1.29 -29.07
C ARG A 33 -63.27 -2.33 -29.30
N GLU A 34 -63.93 -2.26 -30.46
CA GLU A 34 -65.09 -3.10 -30.78
C GLU A 34 -64.74 -4.60 -30.81
N GLN A 35 -63.50 -4.91 -31.17
CA GLN A 35 -62.98 -6.29 -31.23
C GLN A 35 -62.72 -6.88 -29.84
N ASN A 36 -62.54 -6.03 -28.81
CA ASN A 36 -62.26 -6.46 -27.43
C ASN A 36 -63.55 -6.60 -26.61
N LEU A 37 -64.71 -6.44 -27.24
CA LEU A 37 -66.01 -6.61 -26.62
C LEU A 37 -66.57 -7.99 -26.96
N HIS A 38 -66.83 -8.77 -25.93
CA HIS A 38 -67.24 -10.17 -26.02
C HIS A 38 -68.56 -10.42 -25.30
N SER A 39 -69.30 -11.43 -25.76
CA SER A 39 -70.52 -11.89 -25.12
C SER A 39 -70.51 -13.41 -25.03
N SER A 40 -70.94 -13.97 -23.90
CA SER A 40 -71.06 -15.44 -23.74
C SER A 40 -72.24 -16.05 -24.49
N SER A 41 -73.22 -15.25 -24.91
CA SER A 41 -74.43 -15.73 -25.61
C SER A 41 -74.89 -14.73 -26.65
N THR A 42 -75.11 -15.20 -27.88
CA THR A 42 -75.66 -14.38 -28.96
C THR A 42 -76.61 -15.24 -29.79
N CYS A 43 -77.80 -14.71 -30.08
CA CYS A 43 -78.80 -15.41 -30.87
C CYS A 43 -78.29 -15.67 -32.30
N GLY A 44 -78.69 -16.78 -32.90
CA GLY A 44 -78.50 -16.98 -34.34
C GLY A 44 -77.06 -17.27 -34.82
N LEU A 45 -76.09 -17.56 -33.93
CA LEU A 45 -74.69 -17.84 -34.36
C LEU A 45 -74.48 -19.22 -34.98
N MET A 46 -75.24 -20.23 -34.55
CA MET A 46 -75.12 -21.63 -35.00
C MET A 46 -76.24 -22.04 -35.97
N GLY A 47 -77.21 -21.17 -36.20
CA GLY A 47 -78.42 -21.42 -37.00
C GLY A 47 -79.50 -20.41 -36.63
N SER A 48 -80.44 -20.14 -37.54
CA SER A 48 -81.48 -19.13 -37.30
C SER A 48 -82.42 -19.55 -36.17
N GLU A 49 -82.68 -18.65 -35.22
CA GLU A 49 -83.63 -18.88 -34.12
C GLU A 49 -84.84 -17.94 -34.24
N VAL A 50 -86.05 -18.45 -34.00
CA VAL A 50 -87.26 -17.61 -33.97
C VAL A 50 -87.50 -17.11 -32.55
N VAL A 51 -87.65 -15.79 -32.42
CA VAL A 51 -87.87 -15.08 -31.15
C VAL A 51 -89.19 -14.33 -31.20
N CYS A 52 -90.05 -14.55 -30.21
CA CYS A 52 -91.40 -14.00 -30.15
C CYS A 52 -91.52 -12.97 -29.02
N THR A 53 -91.93 -11.75 -29.37
CA THR A 53 -92.00 -10.59 -28.47
C THR A 53 -93.41 -9.98 -28.48
N PRO A 54 -93.84 -9.25 -27.43
CA PRO A 54 -95.07 -8.46 -27.46
C PRO A 54 -95.11 -7.48 -28.62
N HIS A 55 -96.30 -7.24 -29.19
CA HIS A 55 -96.51 -6.27 -30.26
C HIS A 55 -97.89 -5.61 -30.12
N GLY A 56 -97.99 -4.56 -29.29
CA GLY A 56 -99.28 -3.97 -28.92
C GLY A 56 -100.04 -4.81 -27.88
N GLN A 57 -101.31 -4.47 -27.62
CA GLN A 57 -102.13 -5.21 -26.65
C GLN A 57 -102.51 -6.60 -27.20
N TRP A 58 -102.15 -7.66 -26.47
CA TRP A 58 -102.55 -9.06 -26.71
C TRP A 58 -102.07 -9.71 -28.02
N LYS A 59 -101.09 -9.11 -28.71
CA LYS A 59 -100.48 -9.65 -29.94
C LYS A 59 -98.98 -9.93 -29.71
N MET A 60 -98.44 -10.90 -30.44
CA MET A 60 -97.00 -11.17 -30.49
C MET A 60 -96.48 -11.04 -31.92
N LYS A 61 -95.20 -10.67 -32.04
CA LYS A 61 -94.46 -10.70 -33.31
C LYS A 61 -93.28 -11.66 -33.14
N CYS A 62 -93.18 -12.63 -34.05
CA CYS A 62 -92.07 -13.57 -34.07
C CYS A 62 -91.15 -13.25 -35.25
N CYS A 63 -89.87 -13.04 -34.98
CA CYS A 63 -88.85 -12.71 -35.97
C CYS A 63 -87.69 -13.71 -35.91
N PRO A 64 -87.10 -14.12 -37.05
CA PRO A 64 -85.88 -14.92 -37.06
C PRO A 64 -84.66 -14.05 -36.72
N CYS A 65 -83.85 -14.46 -35.74
CA CYS A 65 -82.51 -13.96 -35.51
C CYS A 65 -81.51 -14.86 -36.25
N ASP A 66 -80.66 -14.26 -37.09
CA ASP A 66 -79.55 -14.94 -37.77
C ASP A 66 -78.31 -14.04 -37.73
N SER A 67 -77.39 -14.37 -36.84
CA SER A 67 -76.18 -13.57 -36.59
C SER A 67 -74.95 -14.13 -37.30
N ARG A 68 -75.09 -15.11 -38.20
CA ARG A 68 -73.96 -15.68 -38.96
C ARG A 68 -73.32 -14.64 -39.87
N ASN A 69 -74.12 -13.78 -40.51
CA ASN A 69 -73.66 -12.62 -41.26
C ASN A 69 -73.83 -11.32 -40.44
N PRO A 70 -72.75 -10.70 -39.91
CA PRO A 70 -72.85 -9.48 -39.11
C PRO A 70 -73.60 -8.32 -39.78
N ALA A 71 -73.54 -8.23 -41.12
CA ALA A 71 -74.14 -7.13 -41.86
C ALA A 71 -75.66 -7.27 -42.02
N ALA A 72 -76.22 -8.48 -41.88
CA ALA A 72 -77.64 -8.77 -42.08
C ALA A 72 -78.52 -7.96 -41.10
N TYR A 73 -79.72 -7.58 -41.53
CA TYR A 73 -80.63 -6.74 -40.73
C TYR A 73 -81.14 -7.44 -39.46
N ASN A 74 -81.15 -8.76 -39.46
CA ASN A 74 -81.57 -9.63 -38.34
C ASN A 74 -80.38 -10.25 -37.58
N ALA A 75 -79.18 -9.70 -37.77
CA ALA A 75 -78.00 -10.05 -36.99
C ALA A 75 -77.86 -9.16 -35.76
N HIS A 76 -77.67 -9.80 -34.60
CA HIS A 76 -77.68 -9.14 -33.29
C HIS A 76 -76.41 -9.44 -32.48
N ARG A 77 -75.24 -9.26 -33.12
CA ARG A 77 -73.93 -9.47 -32.47
C ARG A 77 -73.59 -8.39 -31.45
N ILE A 78 -72.63 -8.68 -30.57
CA ILE A 78 -72.27 -7.79 -29.45
C ILE A 78 -71.74 -6.44 -29.91
N GLN A 79 -71.11 -6.36 -31.08
CA GLN A 79 -70.61 -5.10 -31.64
C GLN A 79 -71.71 -4.06 -31.90
N ASN A 80 -72.97 -4.50 -32.02
CA ASN A 80 -74.11 -3.63 -32.23
C ASN A 80 -74.48 -2.75 -31.03
N VAL A 81 -73.86 -2.93 -29.86
CA VAL A 81 -74.11 -2.10 -28.67
C VAL A 81 -73.30 -0.81 -28.68
N ILE A 82 -72.40 -0.64 -29.64
CA ILE A 82 -71.53 0.53 -29.72
C ILE A 82 -72.29 1.64 -30.42
N SER A 83 -72.12 2.87 -29.95
CA SER A 83 -72.90 4.03 -30.43
C SER A 83 -72.78 4.27 -31.94
N SER A 84 -71.68 3.83 -32.57
CA SER A 84 -71.44 3.90 -34.02
C SER A 84 -72.27 2.91 -34.87
N ALA A 85 -72.86 1.86 -34.27
CA ALA A 85 -73.65 0.86 -35.00
C ALA A 85 -75.00 1.38 -35.50
N GLY A 86 -75.47 2.51 -34.96
CA GLY A 86 -76.73 3.15 -35.33
C GLY A 86 -77.94 2.71 -34.51
N PRO A 87 -79.01 3.53 -34.44
CA PRO A 87 -80.09 3.40 -33.45
C PRO A 87 -80.99 2.17 -33.62
N ASN A 88 -80.96 1.54 -34.79
CA ASN A 88 -81.79 0.38 -35.13
C ASN A 88 -81.07 -0.97 -34.96
N ARG A 89 -79.78 -0.95 -34.59
CA ARG A 89 -79.02 -2.16 -34.26
C ARG A 89 -79.09 -2.42 -32.75
N TRP A 90 -78.97 -3.69 -32.35
CA TRP A 90 -78.84 -4.10 -30.95
C TRP A 90 -78.13 -5.47 -30.90
N TRP A 91 -77.56 -5.78 -29.74
CA TRP A 91 -77.13 -7.14 -29.38
C TRP A 91 -78.26 -7.90 -28.72
N GLN A 92 -78.34 -9.21 -28.94
CA GLN A 92 -79.34 -10.07 -28.34
C GLN A 92 -78.77 -11.46 -27.97
N SER A 93 -79.04 -11.90 -26.74
CA SER A 93 -78.69 -13.25 -26.27
C SER A 93 -79.58 -14.33 -26.89
N LYS A 94 -79.16 -15.59 -26.82
CA LYS A 94 -80.08 -16.72 -27.08
C LYS A 94 -81.26 -16.69 -26.10
N LYS A 95 -82.42 -17.15 -26.55
CA LYS A 95 -83.62 -17.31 -25.69
C LYS A 95 -83.37 -18.26 -24.51
N GLU A 96 -83.94 -17.93 -23.35
CA GLU A 96 -83.90 -18.69 -22.09
C GLU A 96 -82.50 -18.99 -21.53
N VAL A 97 -81.46 -18.30 -22.00
CA VAL A 97 -80.10 -18.43 -21.45
C VAL A 97 -79.87 -17.39 -20.37
N SER A 98 -79.56 -17.85 -19.15
CA SER A 98 -79.18 -17.03 -17.99
C SER A 98 -78.27 -17.86 -17.08
N PRO A 99 -77.13 -17.35 -16.57
CA PRO A 99 -76.62 -15.99 -16.76
C PRO A 99 -75.97 -15.75 -18.13
N VAL A 100 -75.81 -14.48 -18.52
CA VAL A 100 -75.07 -14.06 -19.73
C VAL A 100 -74.07 -12.97 -19.36
N THR A 101 -72.82 -13.08 -19.85
CA THR A 101 -71.76 -12.12 -19.57
C THR A 101 -71.42 -11.30 -20.81
N LEU A 102 -71.25 -9.99 -20.60
CA LEU A 102 -70.67 -9.05 -21.56
C LEU A 102 -69.32 -8.60 -21.00
N GLN A 103 -68.24 -8.75 -21.76
CA GLN A 103 -66.89 -8.47 -21.28
C GLN A 103 -66.15 -7.53 -22.23
N LEU A 104 -65.57 -6.47 -21.69
CA LEU A 104 -64.69 -5.55 -22.37
C LEU A 104 -63.27 -5.72 -21.80
N ASP A 105 -62.33 -6.09 -22.67
CA ASP A 105 -60.92 -6.20 -22.32
C ASP A 105 -60.15 -4.94 -22.75
N LEU A 106 -59.36 -4.38 -21.84
CA LEU A 106 -58.60 -3.16 -22.07
C LEU A 106 -57.09 -3.45 -22.13
N ASP A 107 -56.41 -2.68 -22.95
CA ASP A 107 -54.99 -2.77 -23.26
C ASP A 107 -54.09 -1.99 -22.28
N GLY A 108 -54.70 -1.29 -21.33
CA GLY A 108 -54.02 -0.45 -20.35
C GLY A 108 -54.89 -0.26 -19.11
N MET A 109 -54.43 0.61 -18.21
CA MET A 109 -55.16 0.93 -17.00
C MET A 109 -55.99 2.20 -17.20
N TYR A 110 -57.27 2.15 -16.83
CA TYR A 110 -58.21 3.25 -17.03
C TYR A 110 -58.98 3.57 -15.76
N HIS A 111 -59.44 4.81 -15.63
CA HIS A 111 -60.43 5.23 -14.64
C HIS A 111 -61.84 5.02 -15.20
N LEU A 112 -62.71 4.38 -14.41
CA LEU A 112 -64.13 4.26 -14.72
C LEU A 112 -64.88 5.45 -14.10
N GLU A 113 -65.56 6.24 -14.92
CA GLU A 113 -66.38 7.38 -14.46
C GLU A 113 -67.85 6.98 -14.38
N THR A 114 -68.39 6.37 -15.44
CA THR A 114 -69.76 5.85 -15.45
C THR A 114 -69.94 4.75 -16.49
N VAL A 115 -70.81 3.78 -16.21
CA VAL A 115 -71.30 2.80 -17.17
C VAL A 115 -72.81 2.97 -17.38
N SER A 116 -73.26 2.88 -18.62
CA SER A 116 -74.68 2.94 -18.96
C SER A 116 -75.08 1.89 -19.98
N PHE A 117 -76.29 1.38 -19.82
CA PHE A 117 -76.90 0.32 -20.60
C PHE A 117 -78.26 0.79 -21.11
N SER A 118 -78.49 0.73 -22.41
CA SER A 118 -79.77 1.01 -23.05
C SER A 118 -80.39 -0.30 -23.54
N PHE A 119 -81.26 -0.90 -22.74
CA PHE A 119 -81.89 -2.19 -23.05
C PHE A 119 -83.01 -2.04 -24.07
N LYS A 120 -83.12 -3.04 -24.95
CA LYS A 120 -84.23 -3.20 -25.88
C LYS A 120 -85.23 -4.19 -25.29
N GLY A 121 -86.47 -3.77 -25.08
CA GLY A 121 -87.43 -4.60 -24.34
C GLY A 121 -87.12 -4.62 -22.83
N PRO A 122 -87.41 -5.73 -22.13
CA PRO A 122 -87.24 -5.81 -20.69
C PRO A 122 -85.76 -5.78 -20.32
N ARG A 123 -85.39 -4.85 -19.43
CA ARG A 123 -84.10 -4.90 -18.76
C ARG A 123 -84.00 -6.16 -17.87
N PRO A 124 -82.80 -6.64 -17.54
CA PRO A 124 -82.60 -7.69 -16.55
C PRO A 124 -83.25 -7.35 -15.21
N ASP A 125 -83.78 -8.37 -14.54
CA ASP A 125 -84.24 -8.25 -13.15
C ASP A 125 -83.06 -8.17 -12.18
N ALA A 126 -81.89 -8.69 -12.57
CA ALA A 126 -80.66 -8.60 -11.82
C ALA A 126 -79.42 -8.62 -12.72
N LEU A 127 -78.42 -7.81 -12.39
CA LEU A 127 -77.10 -7.80 -13.02
C LEU A 127 -75.99 -7.39 -12.03
N ILE A 128 -74.76 -7.77 -12.37
CA ILE A 128 -73.55 -7.45 -11.61
C ILE A 128 -72.54 -6.81 -12.57
N VAL A 129 -71.93 -5.70 -12.16
CA VAL A 129 -70.78 -5.11 -12.84
C VAL A 129 -69.53 -5.46 -12.07
N GLU A 130 -68.60 -6.12 -12.74
CA GLU A 130 -67.32 -6.58 -12.23
C GLU A 130 -66.19 -5.88 -13.00
N ARG A 131 -65.02 -5.77 -12.37
CA ARG A 131 -63.81 -5.27 -13.01
C ARG A 131 -62.61 -6.14 -12.68
N THR A 132 -61.60 -6.09 -13.53
CA THR A 132 -60.29 -6.68 -13.30
C THR A 132 -59.24 -5.58 -13.17
N ARG A 133 -58.21 -5.82 -12.34
CA ARG A 133 -57.00 -4.97 -12.23
C ARG A 133 -55.76 -5.66 -12.80
N ASP A 134 -55.88 -6.94 -13.15
CA ASP A 134 -54.80 -7.87 -13.47
C ASP A 134 -55.03 -8.59 -14.80
N PHE A 135 -55.64 -7.87 -15.76
CA PHE A 135 -55.84 -8.30 -17.14
C PHE A 135 -56.65 -9.60 -17.24
N GLY A 136 -57.70 -9.69 -16.43
CA GLY A 136 -58.69 -10.76 -16.47
C GLY A 136 -58.38 -11.98 -15.59
N ARG A 137 -57.26 -11.99 -14.86
CA ARG A 137 -56.89 -13.09 -13.95
C ARG A 137 -57.83 -13.18 -12.74
N SER A 138 -58.21 -12.04 -12.17
CA SER A 138 -59.20 -11.94 -11.11
C SER A 138 -60.25 -10.89 -11.42
N TRP A 139 -61.47 -11.14 -10.94
CA TRP A 139 -62.64 -10.29 -11.15
C TRP A 139 -63.26 -9.93 -9.82
N GLN A 140 -63.49 -8.64 -9.61
CA GLN A 140 -64.08 -8.11 -8.38
C GLN A 140 -65.39 -7.40 -8.71
N PRO A 141 -66.50 -7.74 -8.03
CA PRO A 141 -67.75 -7.00 -8.15
C PRO A 141 -67.58 -5.54 -7.69
N VAL A 142 -68.14 -4.61 -8.46
CA VAL A 142 -68.12 -3.18 -8.18
C VAL A 142 -69.51 -2.66 -7.88
N LEU A 143 -70.53 -3.23 -8.54
CA LEU A 143 -71.90 -2.77 -8.42
C LEU A 143 -72.87 -3.92 -8.69
N TYR A 144 -73.79 -4.12 -7.75
CA TYR A 144 -74.92 -5.02 -7.91
C TYR A 144 -76.16 -4.18 -8.26
N MET A 145 -77.00 -4.67 -9.16
CA MET A 145 -78.29 -4.05 -9.44
C MET A 145 -79.37 -5.11 -9.51
N ALA A 146 -80.50 -4.88 -8.85
CA ALA A 146 -81.64 -5.80 -8.89
C ALA A 146 -82.97 -5.05 -8.75
N THR A 147 -84.07 -5.62 -9.25
CA THR A 147 -85.43 -5.15 -8.96
C THR A 147 -85.78 -5.26 -7.48
N ASP A 148 -85.28 -6.30 -6.83
CA ASP A 148 -85.40 -6.54 -5.39
C ASP A 148 -84.05 -7.02 -4.82
N CYS A 149 -83.26 -6.07 -4.32
CA CYS A 149 -81.92 -6.30 -3.79
C CYS A 149 -81.90 -7.26 -2.58
N PRO A 150 -82.73 -7.07 -1.53
CA PRO A 150 -82.75 -7.97 -0.38
C PRO A 150 -83.00 -9.44 -0.71
N SER A 151 -83.87 -9.76 -1.69
CA SER A 151 -84.12 -11.15 -2.08
C SER A 151 -83.11 -11.71 -3.06
N THR A 152 -82.53 -10.87 -3.92
CA THR A 152 -81.64 -11.30 -5.00
C THR A 152 -80.19 -11.42 -4.54
N PHE A 153 -79.74 -10.47 -3.72
CA PHE A 153 -78.37 -10.39 -3.19
C PHE A 153 -78.42 -10.15 -1.67
N PRO A 154 -78.92 -11.12 -0.88
CA PRO A 154 -79.15 -10.94 0.56
C PRO A 154 -77.87 -10.61 1.35
N GLN A 155 -76.71 -11.02 0.84
CA GLN A 155 -75.39 -10.76 1.43
C GLN A 155 -74.81 -9.38 1.10
N VAL A 156 -75.47 -8.59 0.24
CA VAL A 156 -74.98 -7.29 -0.22
C VAL A 156 -75.86 -6.19 0.36
N THR A 157 -75.24 -5.22 1.03
CA THR A 157 -75.99 -4.08 1.59
C THR A 157 -76.62 -3.21 0.50
N THR A 158 -77.80 -2.66 0.78
CA THR A 158 -78.43 -1.60 -0.03
C THR A 158 -78.03 -0.19 0.43
N SER A 159 -77.33 -0.08 1.56
CA SER A 159 -76.82 1.19 2.05
C SER A 159 -75.77 1.76 1.11
N PHE A 160 -75.80 3.07 0.90
CA PHE A 160 -74.78 3.75 0.11
C PHE A 160 -73.39 3.50 0.73
N PRO A 161 -72.37 3.17 -0.09
CA PRO A 161 -71.05 2.81 0.41
C PRO A 161 -70.34 4.01 1.06
N ARG A 162 -69.59 3.75 2.13
CA ARG A 162 -68.79 4.77 2.85
C ARG A 162 -67.44 4.99 2.19
N THR A 163 -66.90 3.94 1.57
CA THR A 163 -65.64 3.94 0.84
C THR A 163 -65.84 3.48 -0.60
N LEU A 164 -64.93 3.85 -1.50
CA LEU A 164 -64.98 3.48 -2.91
C LEU A 164 -64.74 1.99 -3.19
N GLU A 165 -64.33 1.22 -2.17
CA GLU A 165 -64.06 -0.22 -2.28
C GLU A 165 -65.23 -1.09 -1.79
N GLU A 166 -66.20 -0.49 -1.09
CA GLU A 166 -67.38 -1.19 -0.60
C GLU A 166 -68.38 -1.48 -1.73
N THR A 167 -68.81 -2.73 -1.83
CA THR A 167 -69.87 -3.14 -2.75
C THR A 167 -71.25 -2.86 -2.16
N TYR A 168 -72.18 -2.40 -2.99
CA TYR A 168 -73.58 -2.23 -2.60
C TYR A 168 -74.53 -2.69 -3.72
N CYS A 169 -75.78 -2.92 -3.37
CA CYS A 169 -76.85 -3.25 -4.31
C CYS A 169 -77.76 -2.05 -4.55
N TYR A 170 -77.83 -1.64 -5.81
CA TYR A 170 -78.72 -0.59 -6.28
C TYR A 170 -80.06 -1.16 -6.72
N THR A 171 -81.13 -0.77 -6.03
CA THR A 171 -82.50 -1.17 -6.39
C THR A 171 -82.94 -0.44 -7.65
N LEU A 172 -83.23 -1.21 -8.70
CA LEU A 172 -83.64 -0.69 -9.99
C LEU A 172 -85.11 -0.18 -9.95
N PRO A 173 -85.44 0.94 -10.61
CA PRO A 173 -86.81 1.50 -10.60
C PRO A 173 -87.87 0.52 -11.13
N SER A 174 -89.06 0.48 -10.53
CA SER A 174 -90.15 -0.42 -10.96
C SER A 174 -90.57 -0.16 -12.42
N THR A 175 -90.96 -1.23 -13.11
CA THR A 175 -91.35 -1.24 -14.54
C THR A 175 -92.79 -1.74 -14.75
N ALA A 176 -93.59 -1.78 -13.67
CA ALA A 176 -94.89 -2.44 -13.62
C ALA A 176 -95.89 -1.98 -14.71
N ASP A 177 -95.79 -0.74 -15.18
CA ASP A 177 -96.72 -0.17 -16.18
C ASP A 177 -96.48 -0.68 -17.60
N ASP A 178 -95.22 -0.94 -17.98
CA ASP A 178 -94.83 -1.55 -19.27
C ASP A 178 -93.42 -2.17 -19.14
N PRO A 179 -93.33 -3.47 -18.80
CA PRO A 179 -92.04 -4.13 -18.61
C PRO A 179 -91.27 -4.30 -19.92
N TYR A 180 -91.92 -4.15 -21.09
CA TYR A 180 -91.28 -4.31 -22.40
C TYR A 180 -90.82 -2.97 -23.01
N ARG A 181 -90.97 -1.86 -22.28
CA ARG A 181 -90.46 -0.55 -22.70
C ARG A 181 -88.92 -0.54 -22.66
N ASP A 182 -88.30 -0.07 -23.75
CA ASP A 182 -86.86 0.18 -23.81
C ASP A 182 -86.42 1.07 -22.63
N GLN A 183 -85.36 0.67 -21.93
CA GLN A 183 -84.95 1.29 -20.68
C GLN A 183 -83.46 1.57 -20.64
N LYS A 184 -83.11 2.79 -20.24
CA LYS A 184 -81.73 3.18 -19.98
C LYS A 184 -81.43 3.03 -18.49
N VAL A 185 -80.58 2.07 -18.15
CA VAL A 185 -80.01 1.91 -16.82
C VAL A 185 -78.63 2.53 -16.85
N THR A 186 -78.46 3.64 -16.12
CA THR A 186 -77.14 4.21 -15.90
C THR A 186 -76.74 3.84 -14.48
N GLN A 187 -75.47 3.49 -14.27
CA GLN A 187 -74.94 3.42 -12.91
C GLN A 187 -75.35 4.72 -12.19
N PRO A 188 -75.97 4.65 -10.99
CA PRO A 188 -76.36 5.84 -10.25
C PRO A 188 -75.15 6.76 -10.22
N ALA A 189 -75.32 8.02 -10.65
CA ALA A 189 -74.23 8.99 -10.61
C ALA A 189 -73.61 8.88 -9.22
N PHE A 190 -72.30 8.66 -9.14
CA PHE A 190 -71.54 8.67 -7.90
C PHE A 190 -71.87 9.98 -7.17
N HIS A 191 -72.91 9.97 -6.33
CA HIS A 191 -73.42 11.15 -5.60
C HIS A 191 -72.46 11.57 -4.47
N LEU A 192 -71.26 10.97 -4.44
CA LEU A 192 -70.10 11.44 -3.70
C LEU A 192 -69.84 12.94 -3.91
N ARG A 193 -70.24 13.53 -5.06
CA ARG A 193 -70.07 14.96 -5.38
C ARG A 193 -70.54 15.93 -4.29
N PHE A 194 -71.50 15.53 -3.45
CA PHE A 194 -72.12 16.41 -2.45
C PHE A 194 -71.58 16.28 -1.02
N PHE A 195 -70.90 15.19 -0.64
CA PHE A 195 -70.52 14.95 0.76
C PHE A 195 -69.03 15.01 1.06
N PHE A 196 -68.14 14.79 0.08
CA PHE A 196 -66.69 14.90 0.30
C PHE A 196 -66.16 16.24 -0.20
N LYS A 197 -65.87 17.16 0.74
CA LYS A 197 -65.23 18.47 0.49
C LYS A 197 -63.86 18.39 -0.21
N SER A 198 -63.31 17.21 -0.49
CA SER A 198 -62.00 17.01 -1.13
C SER A 198 -62.06 15.90 -2.19
N PHE A 199 -62.79 16.15 -3.28
CA PHE A 199 -62.95 15.21 -4.39
C PHE A 199 -61.67 14.95 -5.19
N ILE A 200 -60.75 15.92 -5.22
CA ILE A 200 -59.53 15.86 -6.03
C ILE A 200 -58.48 14.93 -5.39
N ASN A 201 -58.39 14.89 -4.06
CA ASN A 201 -57.44 14.03 -3.34
C ASN A 201 -57.80 12.54 -3.40
N ILE A 202 -59.05 12.21 -3.69
CA ILE A 202 -59.53 10.82 -3.75
C ILE A 202 -59.29 10.19 -5.13
N LYS A 203 -59.32 10.99 -6.21
CA LYS A 203 -58.94 10.53 -7.55
C LYS A 203 -57.46 10.09 -7.60
N ALA A 204 -56.62 10.73 -6.77
CA ALA A 204 -55.21 10.39 -6.55
C ALA A 204 -54.98 9.18 -5.62
N ARG A 205 -55.80 9.03 -4.54
CA ARG A 205 -55.56 8.00 -3.52
C ARG A 205 -56.20 6.65 -3.76
N LEU A 206 -57.48 6.54 -4.14
CA LEU A 206 -58.16 5.23 -4.26
C LEU A 206 -59.50 5.34 -5.02
N ALA A 207 -59.42 5.28 -6.35
CA ALA A 207 -60.47 4.72 -7.22
C ALA A 207 -59.76 3.95 -8.34
N SER A 208 -59.05 2.91 -7.88
CA SER A 208 -58.32 1.88 -8.61
C SER A 208 -58.66 1.73 -10.09
N GLY A 209 -57.65 2.00 -10.91
CA GLY A 209 -57.70 1.71 -12.32
C GLY A 209 -58.11 0.27 -12.61
N PHE A 210 -58.72 0.06 -13.77
CA PHE A 210 -59.17 -1.24 -14.22
C PHE A 210 -58.60 -1.54 -15.61
N THR A 211 -58.43 -2.82 -15.89
CA THR A 211 -57.89 -3.35 -17.16
C THR A 211 -58.95 -4.17 -17.91
N GLY A 212 -60.17 -4.24 -17.39
CA GLY A 212 -61.31 -4.86 -18.06
C GLY A 212 -62.59 -4.76 -17.23
N LEU A 213 -63.73 -4.75 -17.92
CA LEU A 213 -65.06 -4.62 -17.34
C LEU A 213 -65.92 -5.82 -17.77
N ARG A 214 -66.62 -6.44 -16.83
CA ARG A 214 -67.52 -7.56 -17.10
C ARG A 214 -68.88 -7.28 -16.50
N VAL A 215 -69.92 -7.46 -17.28
CA VAL A 215 -71.31 -7.27 -16.89
C VAL A 215 -71.98 -8.61 -16.94
N ASN A 216 -72.35 -9.13 -15.78
CA ASN A 216 -73.02 -10.41 -15.63
C ASN A 216 -74.52 -10.18 -15.47
N LEU A 217 -75.30 -10.55 -16.48
CA LEU A 217 -76.75 -10.50 -16.48
C LEU A 217 -77.26 -11.81 -15.86
N THR A 218 -77.77 -11.74 -14.63
CA THR A 218 -77.98 -12.94 -13.79
C THR A 218 -79.43 -13.40 -13.72
N ARG A 219 -80.39 -12.51 -13.97
CA ARG A 219 -81.83 -12.85 -14.01
C ARG A 219 -82.53 -12.18 -15.18
N LEU A 220 -83.24 -12.97 -15.98
CA LEU A 220 -84.03 -12.49 -17.13
C LEU A 220 -85.13 -11.55 -16.64
N GLY A 221 -85.45 -10.53 -17.44
CA GLY A 221 -86.53 -9.60 -17.14
C GLY A 221 -87.91 -10.25 -17.27
N SER A 222 -88.87 -9.70 -16.55
CA SER A 222 -90.27 -10.12 -16.61
C SER A 222 -90.91 -9.80 -17.98
N VAL A 223 -91.72 -10.71 -18.51
CA VAL A 223 -92.51 -10.52 -19.75
C VAL A 223 -94.00 -10.64 -19.43
N PRO A 224 -94.89 -9.93 -20.16
CA PRO A 224 -96.33 -10.02 -19.94
C PRO A 224 -96.87 -11.45 -20.07
N SER A 225 -97.74 -11.87 -19.16
CA SER A 225 -98.42 -13.16 -19.26
C SER A 225 -99.51 -13.10 -20.34
N MET A 226 -99.48 -14.04 -21.29
CA MET A 226 -100.52 -14.17 -22.32
C MET A 226 -101.09 -15.60 -22.32
N PRO A 227 -102.42 -15.77 -22.23
CA PRO A 227 -103.05 -17.10 -22.27
C PRO A 227 -102.71 -17.86 -23.57
N GLY A 228 -102.21 -19.10 -23.43
CA GLY A 228 -101.94 -20.00 -24.56
C GLY A 228 -100.76 -19.59 -25.46
N ARG A 229 -99.95 -18.60 -25.05
CA ARG A 229 -98.89 -18.00 -25.86
C ARG A 229 -97.63 -17.76 -25.02
N SER A 230 -96.52 -18.40 -25.37
CA SER A 230 -95.23 -18.22 -24.69
C SER A 230 -94.38 -17.17 -25.40
N LEU A 231 -94.16 -16.03 -24.74
CA LEU A 231 -93.16 -15.05 -25.16
C LEU A 231 -91.76 -15.59 -24.88
N SER A 232 -90.81 -15.26 -25.76
CA SER A 232 -89.40 -15.58 -25.54
C SER A 232 -88.78 -14.63 -24.51
N LYS A 233 -88.04 -15.16 -23.54
CA LYS A 233 -87.21 -14.35 -22.64
C LYS A 233 -85.77 -14.37 -23.12
N PHE A 234 -85.14 -13.20 -23.19
CA PHE A 234 -83.75 -13.03 -23.62
C PHE A 234 -83.27 -11.65 -23.15
N TYR A 235 -81.96 -11.44 -23.19
CA TYR A 235 -81.37 -10.12 -22.99
C TYR A 235 -81.19 -9.44 -24.35
N ALA A 236 -81.54 -8.16 -24.44
CA ALA A 236 -81.23 -7.35 -25.61
C ALA A 236 -80.77 -5.94 -25.21
N LEU A 237 -79.69 -5.49 -25.83
CA LEU A 237 -79.03 -4.22 -25.51
C LEU A 237 -78.81 -3.41 -26.80
N ARG A 238 -79.36 -2.21 -26.86
CA ARG A 238 -79.14 -1.25 -27.96
C ARG A 238 -77.81 -0.55 -27.84
N GLU A 239 -77.45 -0.15 -26.63
CA GLU A 239 -76.26 0.65 -26.40
C GLU A 239 -75.61 0.29 -25.06
N MET A 240 -74.29 0.14 -25.07
CA MET A 240 -73.45 0.14 -23.88
C MET A 240 -72.49 1.32 -24.02
N ARG A 241 -72.35 2.13 -22.97
CA ARG A 241 -71.31 3.16 -22.89
C ARG A 241 -70.47 2.96 -21.66
N VAL A 242 -69.16 2.97 -21.84
CA VAL A 242 -68.19 2.87 -20.75
C VAL A 242 -67.38 4.15 -20.74
N MET A 243 -67.84 5.13 -19.97
CA MET A 243 -67.18 6.42 -19.88
C MET A 243 -66.01 6.34 -18.90
N GLY A 244 -64.84 6.74 -19.37
CA GLY A 244 -63.62 6.69 -18.58
C GLY A 244 -62.52 7.59 -19.13
N SER A 245 -61.40 7.59 -18.43
CA SER A 245 -60.18 8.31 -18.82
C SER A 245 -58.96 7.43 -18.57
N CYS A 246 -57.85 7.77 -19.20
CA CYS A 246 -56.55 7.13 -18.99
C CYS A 246 -56.03 7.34 -17.56
N PHE A 247 -55.38 6.34 -16.97
CA PHE A 247 -54.95 6.34 -15.57
C PHE A 247 -53.49 6.80 -15.41
N CYS A 248 -53.28 8.04 -14.95
CA CYS A 248 -51.94 8.67 -14.94
C CYS A 248 -51.44 9.15 -13.56
N HIS A 249 -52.02 8.63 -12.47
CA HIS A 249 -51.67 9.01 -11.09
C HIS A 249 -51.69 10.53 -10.79
N GLY A 250 -52.42 11.33 -11.57
CA GLY A 250 -52.45 12.78 -11.44
C GLY A 250 -51.29 13.54 -12.10
N HIS A 251 -50.41 12.85 -12.84
CA HIS A 251 -49.22 13.43 -13.47
C HIS A 251 -49.35 13.65 -14.99
N ALA A 252 -50.54 13.49 -15.58
CA ALA A 252 -50.77 13.79 -16.98
C ALA A 252 -52.19 14.30 -17.23
N ASN A 253 -52.32 15.29 -18.11
CA ASN A 253 -53.59 15.82 -18.61
C ASN A 253 -53.96 15.28 -20.00
N ARG A 254 -53.11 14.42 -20.59
CA ARG A 254 -53.24 13.87 -21.94
C ARG A 254 -52.71 12.46 -22.00
N CYS A 255 -53.24 11.68 -22.94
CA CYS A 255 -52.72 10.38 -23.30
C CYS A 255 -52.60 10.25 -24.81
N ASN A 256 -51.55 9.58 -25.25
CA ASN A 256 -51.35 9.24 -26.65
C ASN A 256 -52.44 8.27 -27.09
N ASN A 257 -53.19 8.66 -28.11
CA ASN A 257 -54.25 7.85 -28.68
C ASN A 257 -53.67 6.78 -29.62
N LEU A 258 -54.12 5.54 -29.47
CA LEU A 258 -53.96 4.53 -30.51
C LEU A 258 -54.84 4.90 -31.72
N PRO A 259 -54.47 4.48 -32.94
CA PRO A 259 -55.27 4.75 -34.14
C PRO A 259 -56.73 4.33 -33.92
N ASN A 260 -57.68 5.22 -34.23
CA ASN A 260 -59.14 5.01 -34.12
C ASN A 260 -59.72 4.89 -32.69
N THR A 261 -58.95 5.14 -31.63
CA THR A 261 -59.49 5.16 -30.25
C THR A 261 -59.83 6.58 -29.80
N GLN A 262 -60.94 6.74 -29.06
CA GLN A 262 -61.31 8.05 -28.48
C GLN A 262 -60.48 8.37 -27.21
N VAL A 263 -60.10 7.32 -26.47
CA VAL A 263 -59.32 7.42 -25.23
C VAL A 263 -58.04 6.59 -25.37
N GLY A 264 -56.90 7.27 -25.36
CA GLY A 264 -55.56 6.67 -25.36
C GLY A 264 -55.22 5.92 -24.08
N GLY A 265 -54.25 5.01 -24.18
CA GLY A 265 -53.82 4.14 -23.06
C GLY A 265 -52.44 4.44 -22.48
N VAL A 266 -51.70 5.40 -23.05
CA VAL A 266 -50.34 5.76 -22.63
C VAL A 266 -50.30 7.23 -22.23
N CYS A 267 -49.90 7.50 -21.00
CA CYS A 267 -49.85 8.86 -20.45
C CYS A 267 -48.72 9.70 -21.07
N GLU A 268 -49.02 10.98 -21.36
CA GLU A 268 -47.99 12.00 -21.61
C GLU A 268 -47.53 12.56 -20.26
N CYS A 269 -46.60 11.84 -19.62
CA CYS A 269 -46.20 12.14 -18.25
C CYS A 269 -45.56 13.52 -18.09
N GLN A 270 -45.93 14.20 -17.00
CA GLN A 270 -45.36 15.45 -16.53
C GLN A 270 -44.75 15.25 -15.14
N HIS A 271 -44.47 16.32 -14.40
CA HIS A 271 -43.94 16.22 -13.02
C HIS A 271 -42.65 15.40 -12.88
N ASN A 272 -41.86 15.31 -13.97
CA ASN A 272 -40.67 14.46 -14.10
C ASN A 272 -40.95 12.98 -13.77
N THR A 273 -42.15 12.51 -14.11
CA THR A 273 -42.55 11.10 -14.00
C THR A 273 -42.43 10.41 -15.34
N ALA A 274 -42.32 9.09 -15.28
CA ALA A 274 -42.18 8.19 -16.42
C ALA A 274 -43.00 6.92 -16.19
N GLY A 275 -43.04 6.05 -17.21
CA GLY A 275 -43.87 4.85 -17.21
C GLY A 275 -45.15 5.03 -18.02
N VAL A 276 -45.88 3.96 -18.26
CA VAL A 276 -47.09 3.99 -19.10
C VAL A 276 -48.23 4.76 -18.43
N ASN A 277 -48.24 4.78 -17.10
CA ASN A 277 -49.23 5.41 -16.22
C ASN A 277 -48.60 6.50 -15.33
N CYS A 278 -47.34 6.91 -15.58
CA CYS A 278 -46.59 7.84 -14.74
C CYS A 278 -46.32 7.31 -13.31
N GLU A 279 -46.13 5.98 -13.21
CA GLU A 279 -45.96 5.22 -11.97
C GLU A 279 -44.55 5.23 -11.38
N GLN A 280 -43.59 5.86 -12.07
CA GLN A 280 -42.20 5.97 -11.65
C GLN A 280 -41.66 7.37 -11.94
N CYS A 281 -40.52 7.73 -11.34
CA CYS A 281 -39.83 8.97 -11.68
C CYS A 281 -38.97 8.80 -12.94
N ASP A 282 -38.74 9.91 -13.65
CA ASP A 282 -37.74 9.96 -14.72
C ASP A 282 -36.36 9.53 -14.22
N ALA A 283 -35.53 9.01 -15.12
CA ALA A 283 -34.30 8.31 -14.76
C ALA A 283 -33.32 9.13 -13.87
N LEU A 284 -33.31 10.46 -13.98
CA LEU A 284 -32.46 11.37 -13.19
C LEU A 284 -33.23 12.13 -12.09
N HIS A 285 -34.45 11.70 -11.76
CA HIS A 285 -35.36 12.41 -10.85
C HIS A 285 -35.76 11.59 -9.62
N ASN A 286 -34.87 10.69 -9.17
CA ASN A 286 -35.09 9.79 -8.04
C ASN A 286 -34.52 10.32 -6.71
N ASP A 287 -34.44 11.64 -6.49
CA ASP A 287 -33.91 12.19 -5.24
C ASP A 287 -34.90 12.10 -4.05
N LEU A 288 -36.20 11.98 -4.36
CA LEU A 288 -37.29 11.77 -3.40
C LEU A 288 -38.12 10.56 -3.84
N PRO A 289 -38.81 9.88 -2.91
CA PRO A 289 -39.68 8.76 -3.27
C PRO A 289 -40.87 9.25 -4.11
N TRP A 290 -41.20 8.50 -5.16
CA TRP A 290 -42.37 8.75 -6.01
C TRP A 290 -43.66 8.77 -5.20
N ARG A 291 -44.59 9.67 -5.56
CA ARG A 291 -45.94 9.74 -4.99
C ARG A 291 -46.92 10.25 -6.05
N PRO A 292 -48.19 9.79 -6.03
CA PRO A 292 -49.22 10.35 -6.90
C PRO A 292 -49.45 11.83 -6.58
N ALA A 293 -49.81 12.63 -7.59
CA ALA A 293 -50.08 14.06 -7.40
C ALA A 293 -51.39 14.28 -6.62
N GLU A 294 -51.41 15.25 -5.72
CA GLU A 294 -52.56 15.64 -4.90
C GLU A 294 -52.99 17.08 -5.24
N ASN A 295 -54.13 17.52 -4.71
CA ASN A 295 -54.60 18.88 -4.93
C ASN A 295 -53.66 19.89 -4.24
N GLY A 296 -53.13 20.85 -5.00
CA GLY A 296 -52.17 21.83 -4.49
C GLY A 296 -50.75 21.29 -4.25
N ASN A 297 -50.49 20.01 -4.53
CA ASN A 297 -49.15 19.41 -4.47
C ASN A 297 -48.94 18.42 -5.60
N THR A 298 -48.11 18.76 -6.57
CA THR A 298 -47.82 17.92 -7.74
C THR A 298 -47.01 16.66 -7.39
N HIS A 299 -46.36 16.63 -6.23
CA HIS A 299 -45.38 15.60 -5.88
C HIS A 299 -44.34 15.36 -6.98
N THR A 300 -43.91 16.44 -7.65
CA THR A 300 -42.93 16.40 -8.74
C THR A 300 -41.67 15.66 -8.31
N CYS A 301 -41.26 14.69 -9.11
CA CYS A 301 -40.03 13.93 -8.90
C CYS A 301 -38.82 14.89 -8.93
N LYS A 302 -37.99 14.77 -7.91
CA LYS A 302 -36.89 15.71 -7.67
C LYS A 302 -35.62 15.20 -8.33
N ARG A 303 -34.99 16.06 -9.14
CA ARG A 303 -33.73 15.77 -9.83
C ARG A 303 -32.61 15.42 -8.84
N CYS A 304 -31.84 14.39 -9.14
CA CYS A 304 -30.63 14.06 -8.40
C CYS A 304 -29.50 15.05 -8.72
N GLU A 305 -28.69 15.38 -7.71
CA GLU A 305 -27.48 16.18 -7.89
C GLU A 305 -26.30 15.27 -8.22
N CYS A 306 -25.94 15.19 -9.50
CA CYS A 306 -24.86 14.34 -10.00
C CYS A 306 -23.71 15.13 -10.62
N ASN A 307 -23.63 16.44 -10.38
CA ASN A 307 -22.60 17.34 -10.94
C ASN A 307 -22.43 17.19 -12.47
N ASN A 308 -23.51 16.95 -13.22
CA ASN A 308 -23.46 16.67 -14.67
C ASN A 308 -22.56 15.48 -15.07
N HIS A 309 -22.43 14.47 -14.20
CA HIS A 309 -21.61 13.29 -14.45
C HIS A 309 -22.42 11.99 -14.50
N ALA A 310 -23.73 12.05 -14.29
CA ALA A 310 -24.63 10.93 -14.52
C ALA A 310 -25.90 11.41 -15.22
N ASP A 311 -26.46 10.53 -16.04
CA ASP A 311 -27.74 10.69 -16.72
C ASP A 311 -28.87 9.94 -16.01
N ARG A 312 -28.54 9.14 -14.99
CA ARG A 312 -29.46 8.32 -14.20
C ARG A 312 -29.09 8.30 -12.71
N CYS A 313 -30.09 8.08 -11.87
CA CYS A 313 -29.93 7.87 -10.44
C CYS A 313 -31.06 6.98 -9.91
N HIS A 314 -30.82 6.37 -8.76
CA HIS A 314 -31.85 5.65 -8.01
C HIS A 314 -32.07 6.29 -6.63
N PHE A 315 -33.20 5.94 -6.02
CA PHE A 315 -33.55 6.37 -4.67
C PHE A 315 -33.03 5.36 -3.64
N ASP A 316 -32.31 5.86 -2.64
CA ASP A 316 -31.83 5.10 -1.49
C ASP A 316 -32.54 5.59 -0.22
N ALA A 317 -33.27 4.68 0.43
CA ALA A 317 -34.09 4.98 1.61
C ALA A 317 -33.24 5.24 2.86
N GLU A 318 -32.09 4.58 3.00
CA GLU A 318 -31.20 4.75 4.16
C GLU A 318 -30.53 6.12 4.12
N ARG A 319 -30.04 6.53 2.94
CA ARG A 319 -29.52 7.88 2.67
C ARG A 319 -30.58 8.94 2.90
N TYR A 320 -31.81 8.69 2.45
CA TYR A 320 -32.91 9.62 2.66
C TYR A 320 -33.17 9.89 4.14
N GLU A 321 -33.23 8.85 4.97
CA GLU A 321 -33.38 9.00 6.41
C GLU A 321 -32.13 9.65 7.05
N ALA A 322 -30.93 9.26 6.63
CA ALA A 322 -29.67 9.83 7.12
C ALA A 322 -29.52 11.34 6.82
N THR A 323 -30.11 11.84 5.74
CA THR A 323 -30.13 13.28 5.40
C THR A 323 -31.27 14.05 6.08
N GLY A 324 -32.00 13.42 7.00
CA GLY A 324 -33.17 14.02 7.64
C GLY A 324 -34.32 14.23 6.65
N ARG A 325 -34.53 13.24 5.76
CA ARG A 325 -35.59 13.22 4.73
C ARG A 325 -35.48 14.32 3.69
N ARG A 326 -34.25 14.71 3.33
CA ARG A 326 -33.97 15.80 2.38
C ARG A 326 -33.57 15.32 0.98
N SER A 327 -32.80 14.24 0.90
CA SER A 327 -32.25 13.70 -0.35
C SER A 327 -31.91 12.23 -0.18
N GLY A 328 -32.44 11.39 -1.05
CA GLY A 328 -32.13 9.96 -1.15
C GLY A 328 -31.46 9.59 -2.46
N GLY A 329 -31.24 10.55 -3.37
CA GLY A 329 -30.69 10.27 -4.69
C GLY A 329 -29.25 9.77 -4.63
N VAL A 330 -28.96 8.73 -5.41
CA VAL A 330 -27.62 8.18 -5.66
C VAL A 330 -27.43 8.02 -7.16
N CYS A 331 -26.40 8.66 -7.69
CA CYS A 331 -26.10 8.67 -9.12
C CYS A 331 -25.57 7.31 -9.59
N ASP A 332 -26.06 6.86 -10.74
CA ASP A 332 -25.63 5.62 -11.36
C ASP A 332 -24.55 5.90 -12.41
N ASN A 333 -23.52 5.04 -12.47
CA ASN A 333 -22.48 5.07 -13.50
C ASN A 333 -21.85 6.46 -13.70
N CYS A 334 -21.29 7.05 -12.63
CA CYS A 334 -20.58 8.32 -12.70
C CYS A 334 -19.53 8.32 -13.84
N ASN A 335 -19.74 9.22 -14.81
CA ASN A 335 -18.87 9.45 -15.95
C ASN A 335 -17.67 10.35 -15.56
N HIS A 336 -16.83 10.69 -16.54
CA HIS A 336 -15.71 11.62 -16.38
C HIS A 336 -14.73 11.26 -15.25
N HIS A 337 -14.59 9.95 -14.96
CA HIS A 337 -13.75 9.42 -13.89
C HIS A 337 -14.07 10.00 -12.51
N THR A 338 -15.34 10.33 -12.29
CA THR A 338 -15.86 10.71 -10.98
C THR A 338 -16.44 9.51 -10.24
N ALA A 339 -16.67 9.69 -8.94
CA ALA A 339 -17.18 8.69 -8.01
C ALA A 339 -17.88 9.38 -6.84
N GLY A 340 -18.56 8.58 -6.02
CA GLY A 340 -19.37 9.06 -4.89
C GLY A 340 -20.86 9.14 -5.23
N PRO A 341 -21.74 9.28 -4.23
CA PRO A 341 -23.19 9.26 -4.44
C PRO A 341 -23.71 10.37 -5.34
N ASN A 342 -22.98 11.48 -5.44
CA ASN A 342 -23.32 12.65 -6.26
C ASN A 342 -22.28 12.88 -7.36
N CYS A 343 -21.41 11.90 -7.63
CA CYS A 343 -20.26 12.04 -8.52
C CYS A 343 -19.35 13.23 -8.13
N GLU A 344 -19.19 13.47 -6.83
CA GLU A 344 -18.58 14.68 -6.26
C GLU A 344 -17.06 14.60 -6.04
N ARG A 345 -16.47 13.42 -6.23
CA ARG A 345 -15.03 13.17 -6.06
C ARG A 345 -14.48 12.41 -7.26
N CYS A 346 -13.17 12.40 -7.43
CA CYS A 346 -12.54 11.57 -8.46
C CYS A 346 -12.51 10.10 -8.06
N ALA A 347 -12.61 9.23 -9.06
CA ALA A 347 -12.42 7.80 -8.92
C ALA A 347 -10.96 7.46 -8.56
N ASN A 348 -10.72 6.22 -8.13
CA ASN A 348 -9.37 5.76 -7.80
C ASN A 348 -8.43 5.94 -9.00
N ASN A 349 -7.18 6.34 -8.74
CA ASN A 349 -6.16 6.71 -9.74
C ASN A 349 -6.45 7.99 -10.52
N TYR A 350 -7.37 8.84 -10.03
CA TYR A 350 -7.58 10.19 -10.52
C TYR A 350 -7.58 11.18 -9.35
N TYR A 351 -7.20 12.43 -9.62
CA TYR A 351 -7.19 13.52 -8.67
C TYR A 351 -7.90 14.76 -9.23
N ARG A 352 -8.31 15.65 -8.34
CA ARG A 352 -9.05 16.86 -8.70
C ARG A 352 -8.18 17.81 -9.50
N ASN A 353 -8.69 18.27 -10.64
CA ASN A 353 -8.13 19.37 -11.40
C ASN A 353 -8.44 20.69 -10.66
N PRO A 354 -7.43 21.39 -10.11
CA PRO A 354 -7.67 22.63 -9.35
C PRO A 354 -8.13 23.79 -10.24
N LEU A 355 -7.95 23.68 -11.56
CA LEU A 355 -8.33 24.71 -12.53
C LEU A 355 -9.74 24.51 -13.10
N SER A 356 -10.42 23.40 -12.76
CA SER A 356 -11.71 23.04 -13.34
C SER A 356 -12.82 22.92 -12.30
N ASP A 357 -14.03 23.34 -12.70
CA ASP A 357 -15.25 23.19 -11.90
C ASP A 357 -15.62 21.71 -11.73
N ILE A 358 -16.34 21.37 -10.66
CA ILE A 358 -16.74 19.98 -10.41
C ILE A 358 -17.72 19.48 -11.47
N ARG A 359 -18.41 20.35 -12.20
CA ARG A 359 -19.39 19.95 -13.23
C ARG A 359 -18.77 19.73 -14.60
N SER A 360 -17.49 20.04 -14.75
CA SER A 360 -16.79 19.96 -16.03
C SER A 360 -16.31 18.54 -16.32
N PRO A 361 -16.35 18.07 -17.59
CA PRO A 361 -15.83 16.76 -17.97
C PRO A 361 -14.34 16.51 -17.67
N ASP A 362 -13.54 17.57 -17.51
CA ASP A 362 -12.10 17.53 -17.24
C ASP A 362 -11.74 17.75 -15.76
N THR A 363 -12.72 17.59 -14.87
CA THR A 363 -12.54 17.82 -13.41
C THR A 363 -11.60 16.80 -12.76
N CYS A 364 -11.39 15.63 -13.37
CA CYS A 364 -10.53 14.58 -12.84
C CYS A 364 -9.36 14.29 -13.78
N LEU A 365 -8.15 14.50 -13.27
CA LEU A 365 -6.89 14.21 -13.95
C LEU A 365 -6.35 12.85 -13.50
N ARG A 366 -5.73 12.11 -14.42
CA ARG A 366 -5.18 10.79 -14.13
C ARG A 366 -3.90 10.91 -13.29
N CYS A 367 -3.76 10.07 -12.26
CA CYS A 367 -2.52 9.92 -11.51
C CYS A 367 -1.39 9.40 -12.42
N LEU A 368 -0.19 9.96 -12.30
CA LEU A 368 1.00 9.54 -13.06
C LEU A 368 1.99 8.71 -12.23
N CYS A 369 1.53 8.11 -11.13
CA CYS A 369 2.35 7.31 -10.24
C CYS A 369 2.66 5.93 -10.82
N ASN A 370 3.91 5.50 -10.68
CA ASN A 370 4.35 4.16 -11.07
C ASN A 370 3.82 3.13 -10.07
N ALA A 371 2.99 2.19 -10.55
CA ALA A 371 2.37 1.18 -9.71
C ALA A 371 3.36 0.29 -8.96
N ALA A 372 4.55 0.04 -9.52
CA ALA A 372 5.57 -0.77 -8.85
C ALA A 372 6.23 -0.04 -7.68
N GLY A 373 6.36 1.29 -7.80
CA GLY A 373 7.07 2.13 -6.84
C GLY A 373 6.20 2.84 -5.82
N SER A 374 4.88 2.90 -6.01
CA SER A 374 3.94 3.53 -5.07
C SER A 374 3.35 2.52 -4.07
N VAL A 375 3.05 2.97 -2.85
CA VAL A 375 2.52 2.11 -1.77
C VAL A 375 1.13 1.53 -2.08
N ASN A 376 0.27 2.27 -2.77
CA ASN A 376 -1.11 1.87 -3.10
C ASN A 376 -1.29 1.52 -4.58
N GLY A 377 -0.29 0.91 -5.21
CA GLY A 377 -0.40 0.42 -6.59
C GLY A 377 -0.62 1.51 -7.65
N GLY A 378 -0.16 2.73 -7.38
CA GLY A 378 -0.23 3.87 -8.31
C GLY A 378 -1.31 4.91 -7.99
N GLN A 379 -2.02 4.77 -6.87
CA GLN A 379 -2.93 5.81 -6.38
C GLN A 379 -2.13 7.03 -5.90
N CYS A 380 -2.57 8.21 -6.35
CA CYS A 380 -2.08 9.50 -5.88
C CYS A 380 -3.05 10.13 -4.87
N ASP A 381 -2.60 11.18 -4.19
CA ASP A 381 -3.49 12.03 -3.40
C ASP A 381 -4.61 12.60 -4.26
N ALA A 382 -5.85 12.49 -3.79
CA ALA A 382 -7.04 12.83 -4.57
C ALA A 382 -7.21 14.34 -4.82
N GLN A 383 -6.48 15.21 -4.13
CA GLN A 383 -6.53 16.66 -4.29
C GLN A 383 -5.29 17.20 -5.00
N THR A 384 -4.10 16.76 -4.59
CA THR A 384 -2.83 17.31 -5.09
C THR A 384 -2.25 16.53 -6.27
N GLY A 385 -2.64 15.25 -6.43
CA GLY A 385 -2.04 14.36 -7.41
C GLY A 385 -0.66 13.80 -7.00
N GLU A 386 -0.22 14.06 -5.76
CA GLU A 386 1.10 13.63 -5.27
C GLU A 386 1.17 12.10 -5.07
N CYS A 387 2.29 11.51 -5.48
CA CYS A 387 2.53 10.08 -5.35
C CYS A 387 3.25 9.75 -4.04
N VAL A 388 2.73 8.76 -3.30
CA VAL A 388 3.43 8.24 -2.12
C VAL A 388 4.31 7.06 -2.52
N CYS A 389 5.63 7.25 -2.46
CA CYS A 389 6.60 6.24 -2.87
C CYS A 389 6.89 5.22 -1.76
N LYS A 390 7.19 3.98 -2.17
CA LYS A 390 7.72 2.93 -1.29
C LYS A 390 9.09 3.33 -0.74
N ALA A 391 9.50 2.71 0.36
CA ALA A 391 10.62 3.18 1.18
C ALA A 391 11.95 3.39 0.40
N ASN A 392 12.26 2.52 -0.57
CA ASN A 392 13.50 2.56 -1.34
C ASN A 392 13.33 3.14 -2.75
N VAL A 393 12.24 3.85 -3.00
CA VAL A 393 11.87 4.44 -4.28
C VAL A 393 11.77 5.96 -4.14
N GLU A 394 12.09 6.70 -5.18
CA GLU A 394 12.02 8.16 -5.22
C GLU A 394 11.49 8.68 -6.58
N GLY A 395 11.49 10.00 -6.75
CA GLY A 395 10.93 10.70 -7.91
C GLY A 395 9.45 11.04 -7.72
N GLU A 396 8.98 12.13 -8.36
CA GLU A 396 7.57 12.59 -8.25
C GLU A 396 6.56 11.53 -8.69
N ARG A 397 6.98 10.59 -9.53
CA ARG A 397 6.17 9.47 -10.04
C ARG A 397 6.51 8.14 -9.39
N CYS A 398 7.42 8.10 -8.41
CA CYS A 398 7.92 6.87 -7.81
C CYS A 398 8.48 5.87 -8.83
N ASP A 399 9.18 6.37 -9.84
CA ASP A 399 9.60 5.60 -11.02
C ASP A 399 11.06 5.16 -10.99
N ARG A 400 11.81 5.51 -9.93
CA ARG A 400 13.24 5.24 -9.80
C ARG A 400 13.61 4.76 -8.40
N CYS A 401 14.64 3.92 -8.31
CA CYS A 401 15.18 3.50 -7.03
C CYS A 401 15.99 4.63 -6.39
N LYS A 402 15.95 4.73 -5.06
CA LYS A 402 16.89 5.57 -4.31
C LYS A 402 18.33 5.12 -4.54
N ALA A 403 19.27 6.05 -4.43
CA ALA A 403 20.70 5.72 -4.47
C ALA A 403 21.04 4.55 -3.51
N GLY A 404 21.86 3.61 -3.99
CA GLY A 404 22.18 2.39 -3.23
C GLY A 404 21.08 1.31 -3.26
N HIS A 405 20.09 1.43 -4.14
CA HIS A 405 19.07 0.40 -4.39
C HIS A 405 18.86 0.17 -5.89
N TYR A 406 18.34 -1.00 -6.25
CA TYR A 406 18.11 -1.42 -7.64
C TYR A 406 16.87 -2.31 -7.80
N ASN A 407 16.51 -2.58 -9.05
CA ASN A 407 15.45 -3.52 -9.44
C ASN A 407 14.07 -3.14 -8.86
N LEU A 408 13.50 -2.04 -9.37
CA LEU A 408 12.15 -1.59 -9.03
C LEU A 408 11.12 -2.66 -9.41
N ASN A 409 10.43 -3.20 -8.42
CA ASN A 409 9.52 -4.32 -8.60
C ASN A 409 8.23 -4.15 -7.79
N ALA A 410 7.08 -4.39 -8.43
CA ALA A 410 5.77 -4.28 -7.78
C ALA A 410 5.60 -5.25 -6.60
N ASN A 411 6.17 -6.45 -6.71
CA ASN A 411 6.12 -7.49 -5.68
C ASN A 411 7.06 -7.22 -4.50
N ASN A 412 7.97 -6.25 -4.62
CA ASN A 412 8.82 -5.82 -3.52
C ASN A 412 8.05 -4.76 -2.68
N PRO A 413 7.76 -5.02 -1.39
CA PRO A 413 7.05 -4.05 -0.54
C PRO A 413 7.85 -2.76 -0.31
N LEU A 414 9.18 -2.82 -0.42
CA LEU A 414 10.05 -1.65 -0.35
C LEU A 414 10.32 -1.01 -1.73
N GLY A 415 9.81 -1.63 -2.80
CA GLY A 415 9.95 -1.21 -4.18
C GLY A 415 11.27 -1.64 -4.80
N CYS A 416 12.40 -1.25 -4.19
CA CYS A 416 13.74 -1.59 -4.67
C CYS A 416 14.55 -2.38 -3.63
N SER A 417 15.48 -3.20 -4.13
CA SER A 417 16.39 -4.01 -3.33
C SER A 417 17.67 -3.24 -3.04
N LYS A 418 18.25 -3.40 -1.84
CA LYS A 418 19.50 -2.72 -1.47
C LYS A 418 20.68 -3.29 -2.27
N CYS A 419 21.59 -2.42 -2.73
CA CYS A 419 22.84 -2.83 -3.35
C CYS A 419 23.74 -3.58 -2.34
N SER A 420 24.47 -4.58 -2.81
CA SER A 420 25.43 -5.36 -2.01
C SER A 420 26.88 -5.07 -2.42
N CYS A 421 27.24 -3.81 -2.59
CA CYS A 421 28.58 -3.41 -3.00
C CYS A 421 29.62 -3.61 -1.88
N SER A 422 30.69 -4.34 -2.18
CA SER A 422 31.82 -4.57 -1.27
C SER A 422 32.52 -3.24 -0.98
N PRO A 423 32.73 -2.87 0.30
CA PRO A 423 33.42 -1.64 0.67
C PRO A 423 34.90 -1.63 0.23
N ASP A 424 35.51 -2.80 0.13
CA ASP A 424 36.91 -2.96 -0.26
C ASP A 424 37.08 -2.85 -1.78
N GLY A 425 36.22 -3.55 -2.53
CA GLY A 425 36.38 -3.69 -3.98
C GLY A 425 35.57 -2.69 -4.83
N SER A 426 34.61 -1.98 -4.23
CA SER A 426 33.79 -0.99 -4.94
C SER A 426 34.32 0.44 -4.74
N VAL A 427 34.01 1.30 -5.70
CA VAL A 427 34.29 2.75 -5.61
C VAL A 427 33.30 3.44 -4.68
N SER A 428 32.04 2.98 -4.64
CA SER A 428 30.99 3.50 -3.75
C SER A 428 29.97 2.39 -3.43
N GLY A 429 29.07 2.67 -2.46
CA GLY A 429 27.93 1.80 -2.15
C GLY A 429 26.76 1.91 -3.13
N VAL A 430 26.90 2.68 -4.22
CA VAL A 430 25.86 2.91 -5.22
C VAL A 430 26.09 1.96 -6.39
N CYS A 431 25.05 1.20 -6.74
CA CYS A 431 25.03 0.32 -7.89
C CYS A 431 24.11 0.86 -8.99
N ASP A 432 24.21 0.28 -10.18
CA ASP A 432 23.28 0.53 -11.28
C ASP A 432 21.84 0.18 -10.86
N GLN A 433 20.91 1.11 -11.07
CA GLN A 433 19.54 1.02 -10.54
C GLN A 433 18.70 -0.09 -11.18
N LEU A 434 19.11 -0.61 -12.34
CA LEU A 434 18.40 -1.70 -13.03
C LEU A 434 19.03 -3.05 -12.71
N THR A 435 20.34 -3.17 -12.93
CA THR A 435 21.07 -4.45 -12.88
C THR A 435 21.62 -4.80 -11.49
N GLY A 436 21.80 -3.81 -10.63
CA GLY A 436 22.46 -4.00 -9.34
C GLY A 436 23.99 -4.05 -9.42
N GLN A 437 24.58 -3.81 -10.60
CA GLN A 437 26.02 -3.85 -10.79
C GLN A 437 26.72 -2.70 -10.07
N CYS A 438 27.62 -3.03 -9.15
CA CYS A 438 28.46 -2.07 -8.45
C CYS A 438 29.60 -1.56 -9.34
N LYS A 439 30.03 -0.32 -9.11
CA LYS A 439 31.19 0.25 -9.79
C LYS A 439 32.48 -0.27 -9.14
N CYS A 440 33.09 -1.27 -9.75
CA CYS A 440 34.29 -1.91 -9.23
C CYS A 440 35.55 -1.06 -9.41
N ARG A 441 36.51 -1.20 -8.48
CA ARG A 441 37.86 -0.68 -8.61
C ARG A 441 38.62 -1.43 -9.72
N PRO A 442 39.75 -0.90 -10.23
CA PRO A 442 40.54 -1.58 -11.25
C PRO A 442 40.84 -3.04 -10.89
N HIS A 443 40.63 -3.95 -11.84
CA HIS A 443 40.89 -5.39 -11.72
C HIS A 443 40.10 -6.12 -10.62
N VAL A 444 39.05 -5.51 -10.09
CA VAL A 444 38.01 -6.15 -9.25
C VAL A 444 36.80 -6.45 -10.14
N GLU A 445 36.15 -7.59 -9.93
CA GLU A 445 34.99 -8.03 -10.71
C GLU A 445 33.88 -8.64 -9.83
N GLY A 446 32.74 -8.96 -10.45
CA GLY A 446 31.54 -9.46 -9.78
C GLY A 446 30.46 -8.38 -9.61
N LEU A 447 29.23 -8.80 -9.35
CA LEU A 447 28.07 -7.89 -9.17
C LEU A 447 28.30 -6.94 -7.99
N SER A 448 28.86 -7.48 -6.91
CA SER A 448 29.22 -6.83 -5.64
C SER A 448 30.65 -6.31 -5.58
N CYS A 449 31.47 -6.51 -6.62
CA CYS A 449 32.91 -6.22 -6.61
C CYS A 449 33.66 -6.87 -5.44
N ASP A 450 33.42 -8.16 -5.20
CA ASP A 450 33.92 -8.90 -4.05
C ASP A 450 35.16 -9.77 -4.35
N ARG A 451 35.55 -9.89 -5.62
CA ARG A 451 36.69 -10.72 -6.05
C ARG A 451 37.58 -10.01 -7.05
N CYS A 452 38.84 -10.40 -7.06
CA CYS A 452 39.78 -9.98 -8.10
C CYS A 452 39.55 -10.75 -9.39
N ALA A 453 39.74 -10.06 -10.52
CA ALA A 453 39.82 -10.72 -11.82
C ALA A 453 40.95 -11.76 -11.84
N ALA A 454 40.80 -12.78 -12.70
CA ALA A 454 41.82 -13.83 -12.83
C ALA A 454 43.20 -13.23 -13.14
N GLY A 455 44.23 -13.66 -12.39
CA GLY A 455 45.59 -13.12 -12.50
C GLY A 455 45.86 -11.89 -11.62
N TYR A 456 44.92 -11.51 -10.75
CA TYR A 456 45.06 -10.44 -9.77
C TYR A 456 44.72 -10.90 -8.34
N TRP A 457 45.20 -10.19 -7.33
CA TRP A 457 45.03 -10.48 -5.90
C TRP A 457 44.93 -9.19 -5.07
N ASN A 458 44.72 -9.34 -3.76
CA ASN A 458 44.61 -8.23 -2.78
C ASN A 458 43.39 -7.31 -3.03
N PRO A 459 42.16 -7.80 -2.80
CA PRO A 459 40.95 -7.00 -3.00
C PRO A 459 40.83 -5.81 -2.04
N SER A 460 41.54 -5.82 -0.91
CA SER A 460 41.58 -4.72 0.07
C SER A 460 42.57 -3.60 -0.31
N SER A 461 43.25 -3.72 -1.46
CA SER A 461 44.11 -2.66 -1.98
C SER A 461 43.29 -1.41 -2.36
N PRO A 462 43.68 -0.21 -1.89
CA PRO A 462 42.93 1.02 -2.16
C PRO A 462 42.85 1.37 -3.65
N ASN A 463 43.80 0.89 -4.46
CA ASN A 463 43.85 1.14 -5.91
C ASN A 463 43.23 0.01 -6.74
N GLY A 464 42.56 -0.96 -6.11
CA GLY A 464 42.08 -2.18 -6.76
C GLY A 464 43.12 -3.30 -6.75
N CYS A 465 42.74 -4.46 -7.31
CA CYS A 465 43.56 -5.66 -7.23
C CYS A 465 44.89 -5.52 -7.97
N GLN A 466 45.93 -6.09 -7.39
CA GLN A 466 47.30 -6.06 -7.91
C GLN A 466 47.56 -7.30 -8.76
N PRO A 467 48.40 -7.22 -9.81
CA PRO A 467 48.71 -8.38 -10.63
C PRO A 467 49.47 -9.43 -9.81
N CYS A 468 49.18 -10.71 -10.06
CA CYS A 468 49.85 -11.84 -9.42
C CYS A 468 51.35 -11.84 -9.72
N ASN A 469 51.74 -11.52 -10.96
CA ASN A 469 53.11 -11.60 -11.47
C ASN A 469 53.72 -13.01 -11.31
N CYS A 470 52.94 -14.07 -11.52
CA CYS A 470 53.45 -15.44 -11.56
C CYS A 470 54.42 -15.60 -12.74
N ASP A 471 55.55 -16.25 -12.49
CA ASP A 471 56.54 -16.56 -13.52
C ASP A 471 55.92 -17.47 -14.60
N PRO A 472 55.96 -17.07 -15.89
CA PRO A 472 55.26 -17.78 -16.96
C PRO A 472 55.79 -19.19 -17.25
N ILE A 473 57.02 -19.50 -16.83
CA ILE A 473 57.69 -20.79 -17.07
C ILE A 473 57.58 -21.67 -15.81
N ASN A 474 57.89 -21.06 -14.65
CA ASN A 474 58.08 -21.76 -13.38
C ASN A 474 56.80 -21.90 -12.55
N ALA A 475 55.76 -21.12 -12.84
CA ALA A 475 54.43 -21.32 -12.27
C ALA A 475 53.61 -22.31 -13.11
N ARG A 476 52.62 -22.96 -12.46
CA ARG A 476 51.66 -23.83 -13.14
C ARG A 476 50.52 -23.05 -13.81
N SER A 477 50.26 -21.83 -13.36
CA SER A 477 49.21 -20.94 -13.87
C SER A 477 49.59 -19.48 -13.61
N ALA A 478 49.00 -18.56 -14.39
CA ALA A 478 49.07 -17.12 -14.13
C ALA A 478 48.14 -16.67 -12.98
N THR A 479 47.21 -17.54 -12.54
CA THR A 479 46.37 -17.29 -11.35
C THR A 479 47.12 -17.57 -10.06
N CYS A 480 46.84 -16.74 -9.05
CA CYS A 480 47.38 -16.86 -7.71
C CYS A 480 46.24 -16.81 -6.67
N ASP A 481 46.56 -17.09 -5.41
CA ASP A 481 45.62 -16.94 -4.30
C ASP A 481 45.11 -15.50 -4.18
N GLN A 482 43.79 -15.32 -4.09
CA GLN A 482 43.16 -13.98 -4.19
C GLN A 482 43.52 -13.04 -3.04
N ARG A 483 43.97 -13.54 -1.88
CA ARG A 483 44.31 -12.71 -0.71
C ARG A 483 45.80 -12.56 -0.48
N THR A 484 46.57 -13.64 -0.67
CA THR A 484 48.01 -13.68 -0.40
C THR A 484 48.86 -13.44 -1.64
N GLY A 485 48.28 -13.60 -2.83
CA GLY A 485 48.99 -13.45 -4.09
C GLY A 485 49.96 -14.60 -4.40
N GLN A 486 49.89 -15.71 -3.66
CA GLN A 486 50.78 -16.86 -3.82
C GLN A 486 50.44 -17.63 -5.10
N CYS A 487 51.43 -17.74 -6.00
CA CYS A 487 51.34 -18.52 -7.22
C CYS A 487 51.60 -20.01 -6.95
N LEU A 488 51.05 -20.88 -7.80
CA LEU A 488 51.28 -22.32 -7.71
C LEU A 488 52.58 -22.70 -8.42
N CYS A 489 53.66 -22.89 -7.67
CA CYS A 489 54.99 -23.15 -8.23
C CYS A 489 55.20 -24.61 -8.64
N ARG A 490 56.04 -24.82 -9.66
CA ARG A 490 56.54 -26.16 -10.04
C ARG A 490 57.50 -26.71 -8.97
N PRO A 491 57.67 -28.05 -8.87
CA PRO A 491 58.60 -28.65 -7.91
C PRO A 491 60.01 -28.07 -8.05
N GLY A 492 60.65 -27.72 -6.93
CA GLY A 492 62.00 -27.14 -6.90
C GLY A 492 62.08 -25.62 -7.04
N ILE A 493 60.96 -24.93 -7.28
CA ILE A 493 60.85 -23.46 -7.39
C ILE A 493 59.93 -22.92 -6.29
N GLY A 494 60.23 -21.74 -5.75
CA GLY A 494 59.45 -21.12 -4.68
C GLY A 494 59.34 -19.59 -4.76
N GLY A 495 58.83 -19.00 -3.68
CA GLY A 495 58.47 -17.58 -3.60
C GLY A 495 57.04 -17.28 -4.07
N ARG A 496 56.55 -16.07 -3.79
CA ARG A 496 55.18 -15.64 -4.13
C ARG A 496 54.90 -15.74 -5.63
N THR A 497 55.88 -15.36 -6.45
CA THR A 497 55.80 -15.30 -7.92
C THR A 497 56.41 -16.52 -8.62
N CYS A 498 56.93 -17.51 -7.89
CA CYS A 498 57.64 -18.65 -8.47
C CYS A 498 58.89 -18.28 -9.29
N SER A 499 59.54 -17.16 -8.96
CA SER A 499 60.76 -16.69 -9.61
C SER A 499 62.01 -16.87 -8.73
N GLY A 500 61.88 -17.60 -7.62
CA GLY A 500 62.95 -17.75 -6.63
C GLY A 500 63.12 -19.19 -6.17
N CYS A 501 64.11 -19.41 -5.31
CA CYS A 501 64.33 -20.70 -4.69
C CYS A 501 63.34 -20.94 -3.53
N PRO A 502 62.88 -22.19 -3.32
CA PRO A 502 62.08 -22.58 -2.16
C PRO A 502 62.69 -22.15 -0.81
N ASP A 503 61.86 -22.18 0.24
CA ASP A 503 62.37 -21.95 1.59
C ASP A 503 63.44 -22.97 1.98
N ASN A 504 64.46 -22.48 2.69
CA ASN A 504 65.68 -23.24 3.02
C ASN A 504 66.55 -23.62 1.81
N THR A 505 66.41 -22.92 0.68
CA THR A 505 67.31 -23.04 -0.46
C THR A 505 67.69 -21.67 -1.04
N TYR A 506 68.84 -21.59 -1.73
CA TYR A 506 69.38 -20.37 -2.32
C TYR A 506 70.06 -20.64 -3.67
N GLY A 507 70.29 -19.58 -4.44
CA GLY A 507 70.98 -19.62 -5.73
C GLY A 507 70.12 -19.08 -6.86
N ASP A 508 70.49 -19.44 -8.09
CA ASP A 508 69.75 -19.07 -9.30
C ASP A 508 68.76 -20.20 -9.65
N PRO A 509 67.44 -19.93 -9.68
CA PRO A 509 66.42 -20.89 -10.10
C PRO A 509 66.65 -21.53 -11.48
N LEU A 510 67.35 -20.86 -12.40
CA LEU A 510 67.65 -21.37 -13.74
C LEU A 510 68.80 -22.39 -13.75
N ILE A 511 69.72 -22.29 -12.78
CA ILE A 511 70.90 -23.18 -12.67
C ILE A 511 70.61 -24.32 -11.68
N GLY A 512 69.83 -24.05 -10.64
CA GLY A 512 69.42 -24.99 -9.62
C GLY A 512 69.61 -24.45 -8.21
N CYS A 513 68.58 -24.65 -7.37
CA CYS A 513 68.58 -24.20 -5.98
C CYS A 513 69.38 -25.15 -5.08
N ARG A 514 70.28 -24.60 -4.26
CA ARG A 514 71.10 -25.34 -3.30
C ARG A 514 70.50 -25.22 -1.90
N PRO A 515 70.54 -26.29 -1.08
CA PRO A 515 70.04 -26.21 0.29
C PRO A 515 70.88 -25.23 1.12
N CYS A 516 70.20 -24.44 1.95
CA CYS A 516 70.83 -23.62 2.96
C CYS A 516 71.54 -24.52 3.98
N VAL A 517 72.76 -24.16 4.38
CA VAL A 517 73.53 -24.90 5.39
C VAL A 517 73.44 -24.16 6.73
N CYS A 518 72.22 -24.01 7.25
CA CYS A 518 71.92 -23.29 8.49
C CYS A 518 71.51 -24.24 9.61
N ASP A 519 71.58 -23.80 10.87
CA ASP A 519 70.97 -24.48 12.00
C ASP A 519 69.50 -24.08 12.11
N PRO A 520 68.54 -25.01 11.97
CA PRO A 520 67.11 -24.68 11.95
C PRO A 520 66.61 -24.07 13.27
N SER A 521 67.30 -24.32 14.38
CA SER A 521 66.91 -23.82 15.71
C SER A 521 67.18 -22.32 15.83
N GLY A 522 68.27 -21.85 15.23
CA GLY A 522 68.73 -20.46 15.28
C GLY A 522 68.35 -19.59 14.09
N THR A 523 67.65 -20.15 13.10
CA THR A 523 67.41 -19.50 11.80
C THR A 523 65.95 -19.05 11.64
N GLU A 524 65.72 -17.88 11.06
CA GLU A 524 64.37 -17.35 10.77
C GLU A 524 63.62 -18.16 9.71
N SER A 525 62.29 -18.01 9.67
CA SER A 525 61.45 -18.62 8.63
C SER A 525 61.87 -18.12 7.24
N GLY A 526 62.34 -19.03 6.38
CA GLY A 526 62.93 -18.73 5.09
C GLY A 526 64.37 -19.26 4.92
N GLY A 527 65.06 -19.53 6.04
CA GLY A 527 66.34 -20.23 6.09
C GLY A 527 67.55 -19.33 5.83
N CYS A 528 67.81 -19.01 4.57
CA CYS A 528 68.96 -18.18 4.21
C CYS A 528 68.60 -17.15 3.14
N ASP A 529 69.45 -16.13 3.02
CA ASP A 529 69.37 -15.16 1.95
C ASP A 529 69.38 -15.88 0.60
N LYS A 530 68.34 -15.63 -0.20
CA LYS A 530 68.04 -16.40 -1.42
C LYS A 530 69.13 -16.31 -2.48
N ARG A 531 70.00 -15.30 -2.43
CA ARG A 531 71.07 -15.07 -3.42
C ARG A 531 72.43 -15.55 -2.91
N THR A 532 72.77 -15.21 -1.68
CA THR A 532 74.11 -15.43 -1.11
C THR A 532 74.23 -16.73 -0.33
N GLY A 533 73.12 -17.28 0.16
CA GLY A 533 73.10 -18.46 1.02
C GLY A 533 73.46 -18.17 2.48
N ALA A 534 73.63 -16.90 2.85
CA ALA A 534 73.92 -16.51 4.22
C ALA A 534 72.69 -16.74 5.12
N CYS A 535 72.88 -17.45 6.22
CA CYS A 535 71.79 -17.80 7.13
C CYS A 535 71.20 -16.56 7.79
N LEU A 536 69.87 -16.48 7.80
CA LEU A 536 69.14 -15.38 8.44
C LEU A 536 68.94 -15.74 9.90
N CYS A 537 69.83 -15.28 10.77
CA CYS A 537 69.79 -15.65 12.18
C CYS A 537 68.65 -14.95 12.92
N LYS A 538 67.97 -15.70 13.79
CA LYS A 538 67.00 -15.14 14.73
C LYS A 538 67.67 -14.06 15.60
N PRO A 539 66.91 -13.08 16.10
CA PRO A 539 67.43 -12.09 17.02
C PRO A 539 68.18 -12.73 18.19
N GLY A 540 69.40 -12.27 18.45
CA GLY A 540 70.26 -12.79 19.53
C GLY A 540 71.17 -13.95 19.13
N VAL A 541 70.97 -14.56 17.96
CA VAL A 541 71.79 -15.65 17.40
C VAL A 541 72.77 -15.09 16.37
N THR A 542 73.95 -15.71 16.24
CA THR A 542 75.03 -15.34 15.33
C THR A 542 75.76 -16.59 14.81
N GLY A 543 76.80 -16.37 14.00
CA GLY A 543 77.56 -17.43 13.34
C GLY A 543 77.13 -17.64 11.89
N ALA A 544 78.02 -18.16 11.05
CA ALA A 544 77.75 -18.37 9.64
C ALA A 544 76.60 -19.35 9.38
N ARG A 545 76.30 -20.22 10.36
CA ARG A 545 75.18 -21.16 10.35
C ARG A 545 74.08 -20.81 11.35
N CYS A 546 74.17 -19.67 12.03
CA CYS A 546 73.27 -19.30 13.13
C CYS A 546 73.25 -20.33 14.27
N ASP A 547 74.44 -20.76 14.69
CA ASP A 547 74.69 -21.84 15.66
C ASP A 547 75.33 -21.35 16.97
N ALA A 548 75.47 -20.04 17.16
CA ALA A 548 76.08 -19.44 18.34
C ALA A 548 75.27 -18.25 18.86
N CYS A 549 75.43 -17.90 20.14
CA CYS A 549 74.81 -16.69 20.69
C CYS A 549 75.65 -15.45 20.37
N SER A 550 74.98 -14.38 19.93
CA SER A 550 75.61 -13.08 19.68
C SER A 550 76.09 -12.43 20.98
N ARG A 551 77.11 -11.55 20.89
CA ARG A 551 77.62 -10.84 22.06
C ARG A 551 76.49 -10.04 22.73
N GLY A 552 76.33 -10.19 24.04
CA GLY A 552 75.21 -9.59 24.79
C GLY A 552 74.02 -10.53 24.99
N HIS A 553 74.08 -11.77 24.49
CA HIS A 553 73.15 -12.86 24.77
C HIS A 553 73.90 -14.04 25.42
N CYS A 554 73.50 -14.44 26.64
CA CYS A 554 74.26 -15.35 27.51
C CYS A 554 73.43 -16.58 27.91
N ALA A 555 73.50 -17.66 27.12
CA ALA A 555 73.17 -19.05 27.50
C ALA A 555 73.77 -20.00 26.42
N SER A 556 73.62 -21.32 26.58
CA SER A 556 73.87 -22.26 25.48
C SER A 556 72.80 -22.08 24.39
N PHE A 557 73.22 -22.13 23.13
CA PHE A 557 72.34 -22.21 21.95
C PHE A 557 71.29 -23.33 22.14
N PRO A 558 70.01 -23.15 21.72
CA PRO A 558 69.47 -22.15 20.79
C PRO A 558 68.73 -20.93 21.37
N GLU A 559 68.47 -20.86 22.68
CA GLU A 559 67.57 -19.83 23.23
C GLU A 559 68.20 -18.43 23.30
N CYS A 560 69.54 -18.35 23.38
CA CYS A 560 70.33 -17.12 23.40
C CYS A 560 69.62 -15.89 24.04
N PRO A 561 69.17 -15.97 25.31
CA PRO A 561 68.53 -14.85 25.99
C PRO A 561 69.54 -13.73 26.26
N ALA A 562 69.05 -12.49 26.35
CA ALA A 562 69.90 -11.34 26.69
C ALA A 562 70.66 -11.57 28.02
N CYS A 563 71.94 -11.21 28.05
CA CYS A 563 72.76 -11.32 29.26
C CYS A 563 72.18 -10.48 30.41
N PRO A 564 72.37 -10.88 31.67
CA PRO A 564 71.98 -10.06 32.81
C PRO A 564 72.66 -8.68 32.82
N SER A 565 72.01 -7.66 33.40
CA SER A 565 72.46 -6.25 33.42
C SER A 565 73.89 -6.05 33.92
N CYS A 566 74.39 -6.95 34.78
CA CYS A 566 75.76 -6.90 35.30
C CYS A 566 76.83 -7.11 34.21
N PHE A 567 76.54 -7.88 33.15
CA PHE A 567 77.46 -8.03 32.01
C PHE A 567 77.65 -6.71 31.27
N PHE A 568 76.57 -5.99 30.98
CA PHE A 568 76.63 -4.70 30.27
C PHE A 568 77.37 -3.64 31.10
N SER A 569 77.07 -3.53 32.40
CA SER A 569 77.78 -2.60 33.28
C SER A 569 79.27 -2.91 33.41
N MET A 570 79.64 -4.18 33.49
CA MET A 570 81.04 -4.60 33.55
C MET A 570 81.76 -4.33 32.21
N ASN A 571 81.14 -4.66 31.09
CA ASN A 571 81.71 -4.48 29.74
C ASN A 571 81.94 -2.99 29.43
N GLU A 572 81.02 -2.11 29.83
CA GLU A 572 81.18 -0.65 29.73
C GLU A 572 82.36 -0.15 30.59
N ARG A 573 82.45 -0.59 31.85
CA ARG A 573 83.55 -0.21 32.75
C ARG A 573 84.91 -0.69 32.26
N LEU A 574 84.97 -1.90 31.70
CA LEU A 574 86.18 -2.45 31.07
C LEU A 574 86.65 -1.58 29.91
N GLN A 575 85.75 -1.22 28.97
CA GLN A 575 86.09 -0.35 27.84
C GLN A 575 86.58 1.03 28.29
N GLN A 576 85.94 1.63 29.31
CA GLN A 576 86.36 2.91 29.87
C GLN A 576 87.76 2.84 30.50
N LEU A 577 88.07 1.77 31.26
CA LEU A 577 89.40 1.60 31.85
C LEU A 577 90.48 1.38 30.78
N THR A 578 90.21 0.55 29.77
CA THR A 578 91.13 0.32 28.64
C THR A 578 91.48 1.64 27.95
N LEU A 579 90.47 2.44 27.58
CA LEU A 579 90.67 3.74 26.93
C LEU A 579 91.42 4.74 27.82
N THR A 580 91.13 4.74 29.13
CA THR A 580 91.80 5.65 30.09
C THR A 580 93.28 5.32 30.24
N LEU A 581 93.63 4.03 30.34
CA LEU A 581 95.01 3.59 30.40
C LEU A 581 95.76 3.80 29.09
N GLU A 582 95.14 3.54 27.94
CA GLU A 582 95.73 3.84 26.62
C GLU A 582 96.06 5.33 26.49
N ARG A 583 95.17 6.23 26.93
CA ARG A 583 95.44 7.68 26.98
C ARG A 583 96.60 8.04 27.91
N LEU A 584 96.63 7.49 29.13
CA LEU A 584 97.72 7.72 30.10
C LEU A 584 99.07 7.21 29.59
N SER A 585 99.09 6.04 28.95
CA SER A 585 100.28 5.47 28.32
C SER A 585 100.79 6.37 27.19
N ASN A 586 99.89 6.83 26.33
CA ASN A 586 100.25 7.72 25.22
C ASN A 586 100.75 9.09 25.70
N GLN A 587 100.17 9.66 26.77
CA GLN A 587 100.62 10.93 27.36
C GLN A 587 102.04 10.87 27.93
N LEU A 588 102.44 9.76 28.56
CA LEU A 588 103.80 9.58 29.08
C LEU A 588 104.85 9.38 27.99
N ILE A 589 104.45 8.85 26.83
CA ILE A 589 105.32 8.67 25.67
C ILE A 589 105.59 10.01 24.95
N SER A 590 104.64 10.97 25.00
CA SER A 590 104.76 12.27 24.33
C SER A 590 105.52 13.35 25.13
N SER A 591 105.70 13.21 26.45
CA SER A 591 106.48 14.14 27.27
C SER A 591 107.97 13.74 27.32
N GLY A 592 108.74 14.06 26.28
CA GLY A 592 110.16 13.68 26.08
C GLY A 592 111.18 14.20 27.11
N SER A 593 111.08 13.78 28.38
CA SER A 593 112.06 14.05 29.44
C SER A 593 112.63 12.75 30.02
N ARG A 594 113.96 12.75 30.24
CA ARG A 594 114.82 11.60 30.58
C ARG A 594 114.27 10.70 31.71
N PRO A 595 114.50 9.36 31.63
CA PRO A 595 113.89 8.38 32.52
C PRO A 595 114.55 8.37 33.90
N THR A 596 114.02 9.17 34.83
CA THR A 596 114.30 9.02 36.27
C THR A 596 113.03 8.79 37.09
N SER A 597 112.05 8.07 36.50
CA SER A 597 110.96 7.40 37.21
C SER A 597 110.58 6.11 36.46
N SER A 598 111.49 5.13 36.47
CA SER A 598 111.28 3.82 35.82
C SER A 598 110.12 3.00 36.42
N ASP A 599 109.57 3.44 37.56
CA ASP A 599 108.45 2.80 38.23
C ASP A 599 107.07 3.16 37.65
N ALA A 600 106.88 4.37 37.11
CA ALA A 600 105.56 4.81 36.64
C ALA A 600 105.12 4.11 35.35
N SER A 601 105.99 4.07 34.33
CA SER A 601 105.71 3.37 33.06
C SER A 601 105.58 1.86 33.24
N ARG A 602 106.37 1.26 34.15
CA ARG A 602 106.26 -0.17 34.47
C ARG A 602 104.92 -0.47 35.15
N ARG A 603 104.46 0.36 36.10
CA ARG A 603 103.14 0.22 36.74
C ARG A 603 101.98 0.32 35.74
N ILE A 604 102.06 1.22 34.77
CA ILE A 604 101.01 1.40 33.75
C ILE A 604 100.95 0.20 32.81
N GLN A 605 102.09 -0.33 32.37
CA GLN A 605 102.14 -1.57 31.59
C GLN A 605 101.60 -2.77 32.38
N THR A 606 101.96 -2.90 33.66
CA THR A 606 101.40 -3.96 34.53
C THR A 606 99.87 -3.83 34.67
N LEU A 607 99.34 -2.61 34.75
CA LEU A 607 97.89 -2.35 34.82
C LEU A 607 97.19 -2.66 33.48
N MET A 608 97.81 -2.33 32.34
CA MET A 608 97.31 -2.69 31.01
C MET A 608 97.27 -4.21 30.81
N ASP A 609 98.34 -4.92 31.15
CA ASP A 609 98.40 -6.37 31.07
C ASP A 609 97.42 -7.05 32.03
N ALA A 610 97.20 -6.47 33.23
CA ALA A 610 96.21 -6.96 34.17
C ALA A 610 94.77 -6.80 33.62
N LEU A 611 94.47 -5.69 32.95
CA LEU A 611 93.19 -5.45 32.28
C LEU A 611 92.97 -6.34 31.08
N ARG A 612 94.00 -6.58 30.26
CA ARG A 612 93.91 -7.46 29.10
C ARG A 612 93.67 -8.91 29.52
N ARG A 613 94.40 -9.38 30.54
CA ARG A 613 94.12 -10.69 31.16
C ARG A 613 92.73 -10.77 31.75
N LEU A 614 92.19 -9.68 32.30
CA LEU A 614 90.81 -9.62 32.79
C LEU A 614 89.78 -9.68 31.63
N GLN A 615 90.07 -9.07 30.49
CA GLN A 615 89.26 -9.20 29.27
C GLN A 615 89.30 -10.63 28.70
N GLU A 616 90.46 -11.30 28.74
CA GLU A 616 90.64 -12.67 28.24
C GLU A 616 90.07 -13.74 29.19
N THR A 617 90.06 -13.49 30.52
CA THR A 617 89.52 -14.42 31.54
C THR A 617 88.01 -14.34 31.72
N VAL A 618 87.37 -13.24 31.26
CA VAL A 618 85.92 -13.19 31.09
C VAL A 618 85.55 -13.98 29.83
N SER A 619 85.57 -15.31 29.93
CA SER A 619 85.07 -16.19 28.86
C SER A 619 83.57 -15.94 28.66
N VAL A 620 83.16 -15.83 27.39
CA VAL A 620 81.75 -15.71 26.99
C VAL A 620 81.26 -17.11 26.58
N PRO A 621 80.22 -17.69 27.22
CA PRO A 621 79.44 -17.19 28.36
C PRO A 621 80.11 -17.43 29.73
N PRO A 622 79.83 -16.58 30.76
CA PRO A 622 80.38 -16.77 32.09
C PRO A 622 79.80 -18.03 32.75
N GLN A 623 80.66 -18.92 33.25
CA GLN A 623 80.26 -20.22 33.82
C GLN A 623 79.48 -20.11 35.14
N SER A 624 79.52 -18.96 35.84
CA SER A 624 78.71 -18.70 37.05
C SER A 624 78.68 -17.21 37.41
N SER A 625 77.70 -16.78 38.23
CA SER A 625 77.65 -15.41 38.79
C SER A 625 78.87 -15.10 39.67
N ARG A 626 79.48 -16.11 40.28
CA ARG A 626 80.70 -15.96 41.08
C ARG A 626 81.90 -15.54 40.24
N ALA A 627 82.08 -16.14 39.06
CA ALA A 627 83.15 -15.75 38.14
C ALA A 627 83.04 -14.29 37.68
N LEU A 628 81.81 -13.80 37.50
CA LEU A 628 81.54 -12.41 37.14
C LEU A 628 81.75 -11.44 38.31
N THR A 629 81.36 -11.82 39.53
CA THR A 629 81.62 -11.04 40.75
C THR A 629 83.12 -10.94 41.04
N ASP A 630 83.87 -12.03 40.86
CA ASP A 630 85.33 -12.05 41.01
C ASP A 630 86.01 -11.13 39.98
N ALA A 631 85.56 -11.15 38.72
CA ALA A 631 86.05 -10.25 37.69
C ALA A 631 85.75 -8.77 38.01
N LEU A 632 84.54 -8.46 38.48
CA LEU A 632 84.15 -7.12 38.94
C LEU A 632 85.00 -6.64 40.14
N GLN A 633 85.31 -7.54 41.07
CA GLN A 633 86.12 -7.23 42.23
C GLN A 633 87.58 -6.93 41.84
N ARG A 634 88.15 -7.71 40.91
CA ARG A 634 89.47 -7.44 40.32
C ARG A 634 89.48 -6.13 39.52
N LEU A 635 88.42 -5.83 38.77
CA LEU A 635 88.30 -4.57 38.03
C LEU A 635 88.30 -3.35 38.96
N ASN A 636 87.61 -3.44 40.10
CA ASN A 636 87.60 -2.37 41.10
C ASN A 636 88.98 -2.17 41.75
N GLN A 637 89.76 -3.24 41.96
CA GLN A 637 91.14 -3.14 42.45
C GLN A 637 92.06 -2.41 41.44
N ILE A 638 91.92 -2.72 40.15
CA ILE A 638 92.66 -2.02 39.08
C ILE A 638 92.25 -0.54 39.01
N ARG A 639 90.96 -0.23 39.17
CA ARG A 639 90.47 1.16 39.21
C ARG A 639 91.06 1.96 40.38
N TYR A 640 91.15 1.37 41.56
CA TYR A 640 91.71 2.03 42.75
C TYR A 640 93.21 2.34 42.60
N SER A 641 93.96 1.47 41.92
CA SER A 641 95.41 1.65 41.73
C SER A 641 95.79 2.77 40.75
N ILE A 642 94.83 3.26 39.97
CA ILE A 642 95.01 4.40 39.04
C ILE A 642 94.87 5.76 39.76
N ASN A 643 94.25 5.85 40.94
CA ASN A 643 93.76 7.10 41.53
C ASN A 643 94.58 7.62 42.74
N ILE A 644 95.86 7.98 42.55
CA ILE A 644 96.73 8.63 43.57
C ILE A 644 97.01 10.10 43.17
N ARG A 645 96.65 11.07 44.05
CA ARG A 645 96.90 12.53 43.92
C ARG A 645 98.41 12.87 44.01
N PRO A 646 98.96 13.80 43.22
CA PRO A 646 100.33 14.29 43.42
C PRO A 646 100.41 15.48 44.39
N THR A 647 101.42 15.47 45.25
CA THR A 647 101.84 16.50 46.20
C THR A 647 102.99 17.37 45.63
N ARG A 648 102.95 18.68 45.92
CA ARG A 648 103.99 19.75 45.86
C ARG A 648 104.30 20.54 44.55
N CYS A 649 103.90 21.83 44.62
CA CYS A 649 104.62 23.11 44.30
C CYS A 649 105.16 23.38 42.88
N SER A 650 105.29 24.61 42.36
CA SER A 650 104.97 26.01 42.77
C SER A 650 105.32 26.93 41.57
N LEU A 651 104.40 27.82 41.14
CA LEU A 651 104.61 29.19 40.60
C LEU A 651 103.37 29.69 39.83
N THR A 652 102.65 30.60 40.49
CA THR A 652 101.82 31.75 40.05
C THR A 652 101.10 31.74 38.68
N ILE A 653 99.79 31.44 38.72
CA ILE A 653 98.59 32.18 38.24
C ILE A 653 97.46 31.15 38.46
N CYS A 654 96.74 31.22 39.58
CA CYS A 654 95.40 31.84 39.73
C CYS A 654 94.38 31.29 38.72
N GLN A 655 93.18 30.86 39.04
CA GLN A 655 92.35 30.90 40.23
C GLN A 655 91.16 29.97 39.92
N ASN A 656 90.61 29.37 40.97
CA ASN A 656 89.28 28.80 41.15
C ASN A 656 88.32 28.82 39.94
N ASP A 657 87.81 27.63 39.61
CA ASP A 657 86.37 27.43 39.58
C ASP A 657 86.04 26.03 40.12
N GLU A 658 85.71 26.00 41.41
CA GLU A 658 84.77 25.04 41.97
C GLU A 658 83.42 25.31 41.30
N ASN A 659 83.13 24.65 40.18
CA ASN A 659 81.76 24.54 39.70
C ASN A 659 81.59 23.40 38.70
N TYR A 660 81.60 22.16 39.17
CA TYR A 660 81.00 21.05 38.42
C TYR A 660 80.60 19.87 39.32
N THR A 661 79.88 20.15 40.40
CA THR A 661 79.18 19.14 41.20
C THR A 661 77.84 19.70 41.66
N ALA A 662 76.87 19.78 40.74
CA ALA A 662 75.43 19.75 41.02
C ALA A 662 74.62 20.01 39.73
N HIS A 663 74.78 19.15 38.71
CA HIS A 663 73.77 19.02 37.65
C HIS A 663 73.95 17.68 36.92
N SER A 664 73.52 16.60 37.56
CA SER A 664 73.06 15.37 36.87
C SER A 664 72.30 14.41 37.78
N GLU A 665 71.78 14.87 38.93
CA GLU A 665 71.08 13.99 39.89
C GLU A 665 69.55 13.95 39.74
N GLN A 666 68.98 14.39 38.62
CA GLN A 666 67.51 14.38 38.49
C GLN A 666 67.00 14.08 37.08
N GLN A 667 67.41 12.94 36.52
CA GLN A 667 66.73 12.37 35.35
C GLN A 667 66.88 10.84 35.22
N LEU A 668 66.73 10.10 36.33
CA LEU A 668 66.63 8.64 36.30
C LEU A 668 65.50 8.12 37.21
N ARG A 669 64.25 8.40 36.83
CA ARG A 669 63.08 7.64 37.31
C ARG A 669 62.02 7.57 36.21
N ILE A 670 62.29 6.76 35.20
CA ILE A 670 61.26 6.25 34.28
C ILE A 670 61.53 4.75 34.10
N LEU A 671 60.50 3.94 34.39
CA LEU A 671 60.32 2.50 34.11
C LEU A 671 61.01 1.48 35.04
N LYS A 672 60.47 1.36 36.26
CA LYS A 672 60.26 0.03 36.87
C LYS A 672 59.00 -0.58 36.22
N TYR A 673 59.18 -1.56 35.34
CA TYR A 673 58.15 -2.58 35.11
C TYR A 673 58.63 -3.88 35.76
N GLU A 674 58.06 -4.19 36.91
CA GLU A 674 58.09 -5.53 37.49
C GLU A 674 57.01 -6.37 36.79
N LYS A 675 57.43 -7.55 36.32
CA LYS A 675 56.62 -8.76 36.03
C LYS A 675 55.51 -8.66 34.97
N VAL A 676 55.84 -9.06 33.75
CA VAL A 676 54.89 -9.60 32.77
C VAL A 676 54.80 -11.11 32.99
N CYS A 677 53.63 -11.61 33.40
CA CYS A 677 53.36 -13.05 33.48
C CYS A 677 53.07 -13.60 32.08
N GLY A 678 54.12 -14.02 31.37
CA GLY A 678 54.04 -14.85 30.18
C GLY A 678 54.76 -16.16 30.44
N GLY A 679 54.10 -17.10 31.11
CA GLY A 679 54.58 -18.47 31.26
C GLY A 679 53.50 -19.44 30.79
N ASN A 680 53.86 -20.34 29.88
CA ASN A 680 53.00 -21.41 29.37
C ASN A 680 52.35 -22.18 30.52
N ARG A 681 51.02 -22.27 30.54
CA ARG A 681 50.32 -23.23 31.38
C ARG A 681 50.03 -24.50 30.59
N VAL A 682 50.39 -25.63 31.20
CA VAL A 682 50.13 -27.00 30.72
C VAL A 682 48.94 -27.62 31.46
N ASP A 683 48.23 -26.89 32.34
CA ASP A 683 47.11 -27.44 33.11
C ASP A 683 45.81 -26.63 33.01
N SER A 684 44.69 -27.36 32.99
CA SER A 684 43.31 -26.88 32.83
C SER A 684 42.79 -26.05 34.03
N CYS A 685 42.11 -24.93 33.76
CA CYS A 685 41.46 -24.09 34.76
C CYS A 685 40.24 -24.79 35.38
N THR A 686 40.26 -25.02 36.70
CA THR A 686 39.04 -25.34 37.48
C THR A 686 38.53 -24.12 38.25
N PRO A 687 37.19 -23.97 38.44
CA PRO A 687 36.56 -22.74 38.95
C PRO A 687 36.78 -22.43 40.44
N GLU A 688 37.42 -23.33 41.20
CA GLU A 688 37.47 -23.27 42.67
C GLU A 688 38.59 -22.36 43.22
N ARG A 689 39.26 -21.56 42.38
CA ARG A 689 40.39 -20.68 42.80
C ARG A 689 40.24 -19.20 42.42
N CYS A 690 39.04 -18.76 42.05
CA CYS A 690 38.74 -17.35 41.85
C CYS A 690 37.80 -16.85 42.96
N ALA A 691 38.25 -15.89 43.77
CA ALA A 691 37.39 -15.18 44.71
C ALA A 691 36.91 -13.87 44.07
N GLY A 692 35.58 -13.72 43.90
CA GLY A 692 34.91 -12.51 43.43
C GLY A 692 33.87 -12.79 42.33
N ASP A 693 32.64 -12.32 42.53
CA ASP A 693 31.49 -12.55 41.64
C ASP A 693 31.62 -11.82 40.29
N LEU A 694 31.53 -12.57 39.20
CA LEU A 694 31.21 -12.06 37.86
C LEU A 694 29.86 -12.65 37.47
N CYS A 695 28.78 -11.90 37.64
CA CYS A 695 27.50 -12.26 37.02
C CYS A 695 27.60 -12.07 35.50
N PRO A 696 27.15 -13.04 34.67
CA PRO A 696 26.83 -12.78 33.28
C PRO A 696 25.48 -12.02 33.17
N PRO A 697 25.22 -11.25 32.10
CA PRO A 697 23.89 -10.69 31.86
C PRO A 697 22.85 -11.81 31.64
N ASP A 698 21.62 -11.58 32.11
CA ASP A 698 20.53 -12.56 32.08
C ASP A 698 20.31 -13.15 30.68
N GLY A 699 20.37 -14.50 30.59
CA GLY A 699 20.05 -15.27 29.38
C GLY A 699 21.21 -16.04 28.72
N ALA A 700 22.43 -15.97 29.25
CA ALA A 700 23.56 -16.74 28.69
C ALA A 700 23.56 -18.23 29.15
N PRO A 701 23.58 -19.21 28.24
CA PRO A 701 23.62 -20.63 28.59
C PRO A 701 25.00 -21.05 29.14
N PRO A 702 25.06 -22.01 30.10
CA PRO A 702 26.32 -22.50 30.67
C PRO A 702 27.12 -23.31 29.64
N CYS A 703 28.44 -23.11 29.63
CA CYS A 703 29.36 -23.82 28.73
C CYS A 703 29.42 -25.32 29.10
N GLY A 704 28.92 -26.19 28.23
CA GLY A 704 29.04 -27.65 28.35
C GLY A 704 30.41 -28.17 27.89
N ALA A 705 30.79 -29.36 28.38
CA ALA A 705 32.15 -29.91 28.35
C ALA A 705 32.73 -30.28 26.96
N GLU A 706 32.06 -30.02 25.84
CA GLU A 706 32.53 -30.47 24.50
C GLU A 706 32.40 -29.44 23.35
N GLY A 707 32.55 -28.13 23.64
CA GLY A 707 32.62 -27.09 22.61
C GLY A 707 33.72 -26.04 22.88
N ARG A 708 34.55 -25.72 21.88
CA ARG A 708 35.60 -24.69 21.99
C ARG A 708 34.99 -23.29 22.18
N CYS A 709 35.21 -22.70 23.36
CA CYS A 709 35.09 -21.26 23.58
C CYS A 709 36.13 -20.50 22.73
N THR A 710 35.66 -19.65 21.82
CA THR A 710 36.49 -18.64 21.16
C THR A 710 36.72 -17.48 22.13
N GLY A 711 37.97 -17.31 22.55
CA GLY A 711 38.41 -16.27 23.48
C GLY A 711 38.18 -14.84 22.98
N ALA A 712 37.99 -13.93 23.92
CA ALA A 712 37.86 -12.50 23.67
C ALA A 712 39.24 -11.86 23.42
N LEU A 713 39.32 -11.01 22.39
CA LEU A 713 40.42 -10.07 22.16
C LEU A 713 40.39 -8.92 23.20
N PRO A 714 41.54 -8.38 23.62
CA PRO A 714 41.59 -7.14 24.39
C PRO A 714 41.32 -5.93 23.48
N ASN A 715 40.23 -5.21 23.74
CA ASN A 715 39.91 -3.94 23.08
C ASN A 715 40.79 -2.82 23.67
N SER A 716 42.04 -2.74 23.21
CA SER A 716 43.03 -1.72 23.61
C SER A 716 42.76 -0.33 23.02
N ASN A 717 41.69 -0.15 22.25
CA ASN A 717 41.39 1.12 21.58
C ASN A 717 41.18 2.28 22.55
N LYS A 718 40.66 2.03 23.76
CA LYS A 718 40.51 3.09 24.77
C LYS A 718 41.85 3.49 25.39
N ALA A 719 42.75 2.53 25.61
CA ALA A 719 44.10 2.79 26.10
C ALA A 719 44.98 3.50 25.05
N PHE A 720 44.81 3.18 23.75
CA PHE A 720 45.46 3.91 22.66
C PHE A 720 44.87 5.30 22.44
N GLN A 721 43.55 5.49 22.59
CA GLN A 721 42.91 6.81 22.53
C GLN A 721 43.36 7.71 23.69
N ASP A 722 43.41 7.18 24.91
CA ASP A 722 43.92 7.91 26.09
C ASP A 722 45.41 8.25 25.91
N ALA A 723 46.21 7.36 25.31
CA ALA A 723 47.62 7.61 25.01
C ALA A 723 47.83 8.66 23.90
N ASP A 724 47.02 8.66 22.84
CA ASP A 724 47.08 9.67 21.77
C ASP A 724 46.55 11.04 22.25
N GLU A 725 45.55 11.06 23.14
CA GLU A 725 45.06 12.30 23.75
C GLU A 725 46.13 12.93 24.68
N VAL A 726 46.83 12.11 25.46
CA VAL A 726 47.96 12.55 26.31
C VAL A 726 49.14 13.00 25.45
N LYS A 727 49.44 12.31 24.34
CA LYS A 727 50.48 12.69 23.37
C LYS A 727 50.16 14.04 22.71
N ALA A 728 48.91 14.28 22.33
CA ALA A 728 48.47 15.56 21.76
C ALA A 728 48.57 16.70 22.78
N LYS A 729 48.18 16.47 24.04
CA LYS A 729 48.32 17.45 25.14
C LYS A 729 49.79 17.75 25.48
N LEU A 730 50.68 16.77 25.42
CA LEU A 730 52.13 16.95 25.61
C LEU A 730 52.78 17.71 24.44
N GLN A 731 52.33 17.49 23.19
CA GLN A 731 52.80 18.23 22.02
C GLN A 731 52.34 19.69 22.05
N ASP A 732 51.10 19.96 22.45
CA ASP A 732 50.58 21.33 22.66
C ASP A 732 51.36 22.06 23.78
N LEU A 733 51.64 21.37 24.90
CA LEU A 733 52.45 21.92 25.99
C LEU A 733 53.90 22.19 25.54
N ASN A 734 54.51 21.29 24.75
CA ASN A 734 55.85 21.49 24.20
C ASN A 734 55.89 22.68 23.21
N ASN A 735 54.85 22.86 22.39
CA ASN A 735 54.73 24.00 21.48
C ASN A 735 54.54 25.32 22.24
N LYS A 736 53.77 25.32 23.34
CA LYS A 736 53.61 26.48 24.23
C LYS A 736 54.90 26.82 24.99
N ILE A 737 55.66 25.82 25.44
CA ILE A 737 56.98 26.01 26.07
C ILE A 737 58.00 26.51 25.04
N THR A 738 57.95 26.02 23.79
CA THR A 738 58.85 26.47 22.72
C THR A 738 58.52 27.90 22.25
N GLN A 739 57.24 28.29 22.21
CA GLN A 739 56.83 29.68 21.98
C GLN A 739 57.21 30.62 23.13
N ALA A 740 57.10 30.14 24.39
CA ALA A 740 57.56 30.90 25.55
C ALA A 740 59.09 31.06 25.55
N ALA A 741 59.85 30.02 25.19
CA ALA A 741 61.32 30.08 25.07
C ALA A 741 61.79 30.96 23.90
N ALA A 742 61.03 31.05 22.80
CA ALA A 742 61.33 31.92 21.66
C ALA A 742 61.05 33.41 21.92
N GLN A 743 60.31 33.76 22.99
CA GLN A 743 60.06 35.15 23.40
C GLN A 743 61.04 35.68 24.46
N VAL A 744 61.85 34.82 25.08
CA VAL A 744 62.89 35.22 26.06
C VAL A 744 64.02 36.10 25.45
N PRO A 745 64.41 35.99 24.16
CA PRO A 745 65.44 36.87 23.57
C PRO A 745 64.98 38.30 23.29
N GLN A 746 63.68 38.62 23.21
CA GLN A 746 63.23 40.00 22.94
C GLN A 746 63.22 40.91 24.19
N TYR A 747 63.18 40.33 25.39
CA TYR A 747 63.28 41.11 26.63
C TYR A 747 64.73 41.31 27.11
N THR A 748 65.70 40.52 26.64
CA THR A 748 67.14 40.76 26.90
C THR A 748 67.76 41.74 25.89
N PHE A 749 67.26 41.81 24.65
CA PHE A 749 67.74 42.79 23.66
C PHE A 749 67.24 44.22 23.95
N THR A 750 66.04 44.39 24.52
CA THR A 750 65.49 45.72 24.82
C THR A 750 66.19 46.40 26.01
N ILE A 751 66.71 45.63 26.99
CA ILE A 751 67.44 46.19 28.15
C ILE A 751 68.89 46.56 27.80
N ILE A 752 69.54 45.85 26.87
CA ILE A 752 70.92 46.17 26.42
C ILE A 752 70.91 47.38 25.47
N THR A 753 69.87 47.55 24.64
CA THR A 753 69.80 48.66 23.66
C THR A 753 69.46 50.02 24.33
N LEU A 754 68.82 50.02 25.51
CA LEU A 754 68.56 51.26 26.28
C LEU A 754 69.77 51.77 27.07
N LYS A 755 70.80 50.93 27.32
CA LYS A 755 72.04 51.34 28.02
C LYS A 755 73.13 51.89 27.09
N ILE A 756 73.05 51.61 25.78
CA ILE A 756 74.04 52.06 24.77
C ILE A 756 73.63 53.39 24.11
N ARG A 757 72.39 53.87 24.27
CA ARG A 757 71.95 55.21 23.81
C ARG A 757 72.22 56.37 24.78
N LYS A 758 73.03 56.15 25.82
CA LYS A 758 73.48 57.21 26.77
C LYS A 758 75.01 57.33 26.87
N LEU A 759 75.74 56.81 25.88
CA LEU A 759 77.17 57.04 25.64
C LEU A 759 77.39 57.39 24.17
#